data_AF-W1NHV8-F1
#
_entry.id   AF-W1NHV8-F1
#
_cell.length_a   1.000
_cell.length_b   1.000
_cell.length_c   1.000
_cell.angle_alpha   90.00
_cell.angle_beta   90.00
_cell.angle_gamma   90.00
#
_symmetry.space_group_name_H-M   'P 1'
#
loop_
_entity.id
_entity.type
_entity.pdbx_description
1 polymer ?
#
loop_
_entity_poly.entity_id
_entity_poly.type
_entity_poly.pdbx_seq_one_letter_code
_entity_poly.pdbx_strand_id
1 'polypeptide(L)'
;MYYIVCVCVCCACVVLCAYVVGPGRNGSPSEEDRKRQRRLGRSRTIKVEITFAAKIPLGSIAAILRGDPTDNSQDALRVLDIILRQHAAKQGCLLVRQSFFHHDPKNYADLGGGVTGCRGFHSSFRPAQSGLSLNMDVSTTMILKPGDMVDFLLANQNVKTPYQIDWKKARRVLKNIRISTRHTNREFKITGFSENICKEQLFSMRVRNGDSPGGNETIEVTVYDYFVNEKKIKLNYSGDLPCVDVGRPKRPNYLPVELCVLLPLQRYTKALTTIQRSNLVEKSRQKPVERMRVLNDAMRLNNYNAETLLKTAGVSISQNFTEVEGRVLSAPKLKFGNGEDFVPRGGRWNFNNKQLHRPTRIERWVIVNFSARCDTNYLANEMVKSGQRKGVVIAPPFCVIEEDPRARCPNPSVRVDRMFENMKSKLPGAPQFVLCILPERKNSDIYGPWKKKLLSDLGIPTQCIAPAKINDQYLTNVLLKINSKLGGINSLLAAESSLQIPIISKIPTIILGMDVSHGSPGQSDIPSIAAVVSSRDWPFISRYRASVRTQSPKVEMIDSMFKPQPDGNDTGLIREALVEFFVSSNKRKPEQMIVFRDGVSESQFTQVLNIEVDQIIQACNHLEDGYRPKITVIIAQKNHHTKLFQKDSDTNVPPGTVVDSVICHPRNYDFYMCAHNGPIGTSRPAHYHVLMDEIGFRPDDLQNLVHSLSYVYQRSTTAISIVAPISYAHLAASQMQQFLKAADDNSDASSSHSGGGSGVSSAGSVPVPELPKLHSDVSSSMFFC
;
A
#
# COMPACT_ATOMS: atom_id res chain seq x y z
N MET A 1 -9.05 -34.80 25.14
CA MET A 1 -9.75 -33.54 25.48
C MET A 1 -10.09 -32.81 24.20
N TYR A 2 -11.36 -32.44 24.02
CA TYR A 2 -11.83 -31.62 22.89
C TYR A 2 -11.98 -30.20 23.40
N TYR A 3 -11.37 -29.22 22.73
CA TYR A 3 -11.54 -27.81 23.07
C TYR A 3 -12.43 -27.12 22.05
N ILE A 4 -13.42 -26.39 22.55
CA ILE A 4 -14.31 -25.57 21.74
C ILE A 4 -13.58 -24.26 21.46
N VAL A 5 -13.03 -24.12 20.26
CA VAL A 5 -12.64 -22.81 19.72
C VAL A 5 -13.87 -22.25 19.01
N CYS A 6 -14.57 -21.30 19.64
CA CYS A 6 -15.65 -20.58 18.97
C CYS A 6 -15.06 -19.64 17.91
N VAL A 7 -14.95 -20.11 16.67
CA VAL A 7 -14.68 -19.26 15.50
C VAL A 7 -15.99 -18.57 15.12
N CYS A 8 -16.19 -17.34 15.58
CA CYS A 8 -17.33 -16.55 15.11
C CYS A 8 -17.05 -16.09 13.66
N VAL A 9 -17.80 -16.63 12.70
CA VAL A 9 -17.66 -16.35 11.25
C VAL A 9 -18.15 -14.94 10.86
N CYS A 10 -18.64 -14.14 11.81
CA CYS A 10 -19.02 -12.76 11.56
C CYS A 10 -17.82 -11.81 11.69
N CYS A 11 -17.53 -11.04 10.63
CA CYS A 11 -16.62 -9.88 10.58
C CYS A 11 -16.97 -8.73 11.55
N ALA A 12 -17.67 -8.98 12.66
CA ALA A 12 -17.99 -8.03 13.70
C ALA A 12 -17.52 -8.59 15.05
N CYS A 13 -16.50 -7.95 15.64
CA CYS A 13 -16.02 -8.22 16.98
C CYS A 13 -17.17 -8.26 18.00
N VAL A 14 -17.35 -9.40 18.66
CA VAL A 14 -17.98 -9.47 19.98
C VAL A 14 -17.00 -10.15 20.92
N VAL A 15 -16.24 -9.35 21.66
CA VAL A 15 -15.48 -9.82 22.82
C VAL A 15 -16.49 -9.90 23.97
N LEU A 16 -16.75 -11.11 24.47
CA LEU A 16 -17.45 -11.31 25.73
C LEU A 16 -16.48 -10.99 26.88
N CYS A 17 -16.59 -9.79 27.46
CA CYS A 17 -16.04 -9.54 28.79
C CYS A 17 -16.97 -10.17 29.84
N ALA A 18 -16.59 -11.32 30.37
CA ALA A 18 -17.21 -11.85 31.59
C ALA A 18 -16.55 -11.17 32.80
N TYR A 19 -17.31 -10.34 33.51
CA TYR A 19 -16.92 -9.87 34.84
C TYR A 19 -17.06 -11.03 35.82
N VAL A 20 -15.96 -11.42 36.47
CA VAL A 20 -15.99 -12.30 37.65
C VAL A 20 -16.24 -11.40 38.86
N VAL A 21 -17.41 -11.53 39.49
CA VAL A 21 -17.70 -10.89 40.78
C VAL A 21 -17.41 -11.92 41.88
N GLY A 22 -16.43 -11.62 42.74
CA GLY A 22 -16.11 -12.44 43.92
C GLY A 22 -17.16 -12.29 45.03
N PRO A 23 -17.23 -13.24 46.00
CA PRO A 23 -18.30 -13.30 46.98
C PRO A 23 -18.07 -12.30 48.11
N GLY A 24 -18.89 -11.24 48.17
CA GLY A 24 -18.86 -10.23 49.22
C GLY A 24 -20.12 -10.27 50.10
N ARG A 25 -19.93 -10.82 51.31
CA ARG A 25 -20.64 -10.67 52.61
C ARG A 25 -22.12 -10.23 52.65
N ASN A 26 -22.88 -11.05 53.37
CA ASN A 26 -24.27 -10.90 53.80
C ASN A 26 -24.59 -9.54 54.46
N GLY A 27 -25.50 -8.81 53.83
CA GLY A 27 -26.24 -7.70 54.42
C GLY A 27 -27.45 -7.40 53.53
N SER A 28 -28.66 -7.55 54.06
CA SER A 28 -29.93 -7.32 53.33
C SER A 28 -30.02 -5.83 52.91
N PRO A 29 -30.15 -5.49 51.61
CA PRO A 29 -30.25 -4.10 51.20
C PRO A 29 -31.65 -3.55 51.49
N SER A 30 -31.73 -2.29 51.91
CA SER A 30 -32.99 -1.57 52.13
C SER A 30 -33.75 -1.33 50.81
N GLU A 31 -35.04 -0.99 50.87
CA GLU A 31 -35.86 -0.71 49.67
C GLU A 31 -35.31 0.44 48.80
N GLU A 32 -34.51 1.34 49.37
CA GLU A 32 -33.83 2.41 48.62
C GLU A 32 -32.63 1.89 47.82
N ASP A 33 -31.91 0.88 48.31
CA ASP A 33 -30.84 0.21 47.58
C ASP A 33 -31.38 -0.61 46.39
N ARG A 34 -32.58 -1.19 46.54
CA ARG A 34 -33.30 -1.85 45.42
C ARG A 34 -33.73 -0.86 44.32
N LYS A 35 -34.00 0.40 44.66
CA LYS A 35 -34.37 1.44 43.67
C LYS A 35 -33.14 2.01 42.95
N ARG A 36 -31.97 2.07 43.59
CA ARG A 36 -30.70 2.46 42.93
C ARG A 36 -30.17 1.39 41.96
N GLN A 37 -30.44 0.10 42.19
CA GLN A 37 -30.05 -0.97 41.26
C GLN A 37 -30.86 -1.01 39.93
N ARG A 38 -32.05 -0.41 39.86
CA ARG A 38 -32.95 -0.51 38.69
C ARG A 38 -32.53 0.27 37.43
N ARG A 39 -31.34 0.90 37.41
CA ARG A 39 -30.77 1.53 36.20
C ARG A 39 -29.42 0.93 35.76
N LEU A 40 -29.12 -0.30 36.15
CA LEU A 40 -28.17 -1.14 35.43
C LEU A 40 -28.78 -1.47 34.06
N GLY A 41 -28.05 -1.19 32.97
CA GLY A 41 -28.53 -1.33 31.61
C GLY A 41 -29.17 -2.70 31.36
N ARG A 42 -30.30 -2.74 30.65
CA ARG A 42 -31.04 -3.97 30.29
C ARG A 42 -30.06 -5.12 30.05
N SER A 43 -30.09 -6.13 30.93
CA SER A 43 -29.40 -7.40 30.70
C SER A 43 -29.84 -7.91 29.34
N ARG A 44 -28.93 -7.90 28.36
CA ARG A 44 -29.19 -8.51 27.07
C ARG A 44 -28.96 -10.00 27.25
N THR A 45 -30.02 -10.76 27.30
CA THR A 45 -29.94 -12.22 27.13
C THR A 45 -29.56 -12.48 25.67
N ILE A 46 -28.37 -13.03 25.46
CA ILE A 46 -27.90 -13.44 24.14
C ILE A 46 -28.02 -14.96 24.09
N LYS A 47 -28.79 -15.49 23.13
CA LYS A 47 -28.80 -16.92 22.84
C LYS A 47 -27.53 -17.24 22.06
N VAL A 48 -26.62 -17.98 22.69
CA VAL A 48 -25.39 -18.47 22.05
C VAL A 48 -25.60 -19.96 21.78
N GLU A 49 -25.59 -20.33 20.51
CA GLU A 49 -25.58 -21.73 20.09
C GLU A 49 -24.14 -22.13 19.80
N ILE A 50 -23.69 -23.22 20.40
CA ILE A 50 -22.35 -23.76 20.22
C ILE A 50 -22.51 -25.12 19.55
N THR A 51 -22.15 -25.20 18.27
CA THR A 51 -22.16 -26.45 17.51
C THR A 51 -20.74 -26.93 17.28
N PHE A 52 -20.53 -28.25 17.40
CA PHE A 52 -19.27 -28.86 17.05
C PHE A 52 -19.09 -28.85 15.52
N ALA A 53 -18.06 -28.18 15.03
CA ALA A 53 -17.78 -28.11 13.60
C ALA A 53 -16.79 -29.19 13.14
N ALA A 54 -15.61 -29.26 13.78
CA ALA A 54 -14.56 -30.20 13.40
C ALA A 54 -13.53 -30.40 14.53
N LYS A 55 -12.79 -31.51 14.46
CA LYS A 55 -11.58 -31.75 15.27
C LYS A 55 -10.35 -31.40 14.43
N ILE A 56 -9.57 -30.42 14.88
CA ILE A 56 -8.34 -30.01 14.20
C ILE A 56 -7.14 -30.73 14.85
N PRO A 57 -6.48 -31.67 14.17
CA PRO A 57 -5.37 -32.41 14.74
C PRO A 57 -4.10 -31.55 14.74
N LEU A 58 -3.55 -31.21 15.91
CA LEU A 58 -2.28 -30.47 16.01
C LEU A 58 -1.08 -31.26 15.47
N GLY A 59 -1.17 -32.60 15.41
CA GLY A 59 -0.17 -33.44 14.75
C GLY A 59 0.03 -33.12 13.26
N SER A 60 -0.93 -32.43 12.62
CA SER A 60 -0.77 -31.92 11.26
C SER A 60 0.38 -30.90 11.15
N ILE A 61 0.73 -30.18 12.22
CA ILE A 61 1.90 -29.29 12.23
C ILE A 61 3.18 -30.10 12.02
N ALA A 62 3.31 -31.25 12.68
CA ALA A 62 4.47 -32.13 12.47
C ALA A 62 4.53 -32.67 11.04
N ALA A 63 3.37 -32.91 10.40
CA ALA A 63 3.30 -33.28 8.99
C ALA A 63 3.78 -32.14 8.07
N ILE A 64 3.38 -30.89 8.32
CA ILE A 64 3.89 -29.71 7.59
C ILE A 64 5.41 -29.61 7.70
N LEU A 65 5.93 -29.79 8.91
CA LEU A 65 7.37 -29.70 9.17
C LEU A 65 8.16 -30.80 8.47
N ARG A 66 7.55 -31.98 8.24
CA ARG A 66 8.11 -33.05 7.40
C ARG A 66 7.91 -32.83 5.89
N GLY A 67 7.16 -31.81 5.50
CA GLY A 67 6.86 -31.51 4.09
C GLY A 67 5.66 -32.26 3.51
N ASP A 68 4.83 -32.92 4.34
CA ASP A 68 3.66 -33.65 3.86
C ASP A 68 2.51 -32.70 3.47
N PRO A 69 1.95 -32.82 2.25
CA PRO A 69 0.86 -31.98 1.82
C PRO A 69 -0.44 -32.53 2.42
N THR A 70 -0.98 -31.86 3.45
CA THR A 70 -2.32 -32.18 3.97
C THR A 70 -3.20 -30.95 3.91
N ASP A 71 -4.40 -31.06 3.33
CA ASP A 71 -5.33 -29.94 3.13
C ASP A 71 -5.74 -29.24 4.44
N ASN A 72 -5.72 -29.97 5.56
CA ASN A 72 -6.15 -29.47 6.87
C ASN A 72 -5.02 -28.87 7.72
N SER A 73 -3.81 -28.76 7.17
CA SER A 73 -2.61 -28.35 7.92
C SER A 73 -2.60 -26.88 8.31
N GLN A 74 -3.13 -26.00 7.46
CA GLN A 74 -3.23 -24.56 7.71
C GLN A 74 -4.18 -24.23 8.86
N ASP A 75 -5.19 -25.07 9.10
CA ASP A 75 -6.16 -24.85 10.17
C ASP A 75 -5.53 -25.00 11.56
N ALA A 76 -4.55 -25.89 11.73
CA ALA A 76 -3.82 -26.00 12.99
C ALA A 76 -3.00 -24.75 13.30
N LEU A 77 -2.36 -24.14 12.30
CA LEU A 77 -1.65 -22.86 12.46
C LEU A 77 -2.63 -21.72 12.78
N ARG A 78 -3.78 -21.68 12.10
CA ARG A 78 -4.85 -20.70 12.38
C ARG A 78 -5.34 -20.79 13.82
N VAL A 79 -5.48 -22.01 14.38
CA VAL A 79 -5.86 -22.19 15.80
C VAL A 79 -4.83 -21.53 16.73
N LEU A 80 -3.53 -21.75 16.51
CA LEU A 80 -2.48 -21.13 17.32
C LEU A 80 -2.48 -19.60 17.20
N ASP A 81 -2.66 -19.08 16.00
CA ASP A 81 -2.79 -17.64 15.75
C ASP A 81 -4.04 -17.03 16.42
N ILE A 82 -5.15 -17.78 16.50
CA ILE A 82 -6.36 -17.36 17.23
C ILE A 82 -6.07 -17.26 18.73
N ILE A 83 -5.27 -18.17 19.30
CA ILE A 83 -4.88 -18.11 20.72
C ILE A 83 -4.07 -16.84 21.01
N LEU A 84 -3.11 -16.48 20.15
CA LEU A 84 -2.35 -15.22 20.28
C LEU A 84 -3.28 -14.01 20.25
N ARG A 85 -4.23 -14.01 19.31
CA ARG A 85 -5.21 -12.93 19.15
C ARG A 85 -6.14 -12.82 20.36
N GLN A 86 -6.57 -13.95 20.93
CA GLN A 86 -7.41 -13.97 22.13
C GLN A 86 -6.63 -13.46 23.35
N HIS A 87 -5.36 -13.84 23.49
CA HIS A 87 -4.48 -13.34 24.55
C HIS A 87 -4.37 -11.81 24.50
N ALA A 88 -4.09 -11.24 23.32
CA ALA A 88 -4.07 -9.79 23.13
C ALA A 88 -5.43 -9.12 23.40
N ALA A 89 -6.54 -9.77 23.03
CA ALA A 89 -7.88 -9.25 23.30
C ALA A 89 -8.16 -9.11 24.81
N LYS A 90 -7.74 -10.10 25.62
CA LYS A 90 -7.88 -10.07 27.09
C LYS A 90 -7.11 -8.91 27.72
N GLN A 91 -6.02 -8.46 27.10
CA GLN A 91 -5.22 -7.31 27.55
C GLN A 91 -5.80 -5.94 27.11
N GLY A 92 -6.95 -5.91 26.44
CA GLY A 92 -7.57 -4.66 25.99
C GLY A 92 -6.90 -4.04 24.76
N CYS A 93 -6.11 -4.80 24.01
CA CYS A 93 -5.45 -4.31 22.80
C CYS A 93 -6.44 -4.02 21.68
N LEU A 94 -6.12 -3.02 20.84
CA LEU A 94 -6.73 -2.89 19.53
C LEU A 94 -6.17 -3.97 18.61
N LEU A 95 -7.05 -4.78 18.05
CA LEU A 95 -6.70 -5.87 17.13
C LEU A 95 -6.93 -5.41 15.69
N VAL A 96 -5.87 -5.42 14.88
CA VAL A 96 -5.96 -5.19 13.43
C VAL A 96 -5.33 -6.36 12.72
N ARG A 97 -6.15 -7.28 12.21
CA ARG A 97 -5.69 -8.58 11.68
C ARG A 97 -4.90 -9.34 12.75
N GLN A 98 -3.63 -9.66 12.49
CA GLN A 98 -2.69 -10.29 13.44
C GLN A 98 -1.71 -9.28 14.06
N SER A 99 -2.03 -7.99 14.01
CA SER A 99 -1.31 -6.94 14.74
C SER A 99 -2.08 -6.46 15.96
N PHE A 100 -1.36 -6.28 17.06
CA PHE A 100 -1.90 -5.95 18.38
C PHE A 100 -1.31 -4.62 18.87
N PHE A 101 -2.18 -3.71 19.32
CA PHE A 101 -1.82 -2.34 19.69
C PHE A 101 -2.30 -2.02 21.11
N HIS A 102 -1.36 -1.80 22.02
CA HIS A 102 -1.63 -1.48 23.42
C HIS A 102 -1.96 -0.02 23.64
N HIS A 103 -2.79 0.27 24.64
CA HIS A 103 -3.05 1.63 25.11
C HIS A 103 -1.88 2.10 26.00
N ASP A 104 -0.77 2.45 25.38
CA ASP A 104 0.38 3.06 26.07
C ASP A 104 0.75 4.37 25.37
N PRO A 105 0.67 5.53 26.07
CA PRO A 105 1.12 6.81 25.54
C PRO A 105 2.55 6.81 24.97
N LYS A 106 3.45 5.94 25.47
CA LYS A 106 4.82 5.79 24.93
C LYS A 106 4.85 5.23 23.50
N ASN A 107 3.77 4.57 23.08
CA ASN A 107 3.62 4.01 21.74
C ASN A 107 2.93 4.96 20.77
N TYR A 108 2.57 6.17 21.22
CA TYR A 108 1.87 7.16 20.43
C TYR A 108 2.82 8.16 19.77
N ALA A 109 2.57 8.45 18.51
CA ALA A 109 3.32 9.41 17.71
C ALA A 109 2.33 10.38 17.02
N ASP A 110 2.30 11.64 17.45
CA ASP A 110 1.39 12.64 16.85
C ASP A 110 1.75 12.88 15.37
N LEU A 111 0.80 12.71 14.46
CA LEU A 111 1.00 12.92 13.03
C LEU A 111 0.50 14.29 12.56
N GLY A 112 -0.21 15.02 13.42
CA GLY A 112 -0.93 16.24 13.10
C GLY A 112 -2.37 15.97 12.61
N GLY A 113 -3.21 17.00 12.62
CA GLY A 113 -4.59 16.91 12.13
C GLY A 113 -5.50 16.00 12.95
N GLY A 114 -5.25 15.87 14.26
CA GLY A 114 -6.02 14.99 15.16
C GLY A 114 -5.72 13.50 14.99
N VAL A 115 -4.71 13.11 14.20
CA VAL A 115 -4.36 11.70 13.95
C VAL A 115 -3.06 11.35 14.66
N THR A 116 -3.03 10.19 15.31
CA THR A 116 -1.87 9.68 16.04
C THR A 116 -1.49 8.30 15.51
N GLY A 117 -0.21 8.07 15.29
CA GLY A 117 0.34 6.74 15.01
C GLY A 117 0.45 5.95 16.32
N CYS A 118 -0.12 4.76 16.36
CA CYS A 118 -0.02 3.83 17.48
C CYS A 118 0.90 2.68 17.07
N ARG A 119 2.03 2.53 17.77
CA ARG A 119 2.93 1.38 17.62
C ARG A 119 2.34 0.17 18.33
N GLY A 120 2.62 -1.00 17.77
CA GLY A 120 2.22 -2.31 18.25
C GLY A 120 3.10 -3.35 17.59
N PHE A 121 2.65 -4.60 17.58
CA PHE A 121 3.41 -5.70 16.99
C PHE A 121 2.50 -6.67 16.26
N HIS A 122 3.01 -7.21 15.17
CA HIS A 122 2.46 -8.36 14.47
C HIS A 122 2.99 -9.63 15.14
N SER A 123 2.17 -10.68 15.22
CA SER A 123 2.61 -12.00 15.65
C SER A 123 1.85 -13.08 14.89
N SER A 124 2.58 -14.04 14.31
CA SER A 124 1.99 -15.18 13.61
C SER A 124 2.91 -16.38 13.63
N PHE A 125 2.36 -17.58 13.78
CA PHE A 125 3.12 -18.82 13.63
C PHE A 125 3.40 -19.15 12.17
N ARG A 126 4.62 -19.60 11.89
CA ARG A 126 5.07 -19.98 10.55
C ARG A 126 5.84 -21.31 10.60
N PRO A 127 5.53 -22.26 9.71
CA PRO A 127 6.35 -23.45 9.57
C PRO A 127 7.66 -23.08 8.88
N ALA A 128 8.77 -23.59 9.40
CA ALA A 128 10.09 -23.41 8.82
C ALA A 128 10.88 -24.71 8.89
N GLN A 129 12.01 -24.80 8.17
CA GLN A 129 12.92 -25.95 8.22
C GLN A 129 13.41 -26.26 9.66
N SER A 130 13.56 -25.23 10.50
CA SER A 130 13.93 -25.38 11.92
C SER A 130 12.79 -25.80 12.85
N GLY A 131 11.57 -25.93 12.34
CA GLY A 131 10.38 -26.20 13.14
C GLY A 131 9.37 -25.06 13.08
N LEU A 132 8.49 -25.02 14.07
CA LEU A 132 7.46 -23.99 14.18
C LEU A 132 8.05 -22.70 14.77
N SER A 133 8.04 -21.61 13.99
CA SER A 133 8.58 -20.31 14.38
C SER A 133 7.48 -19.29 14.67
N LEU A 134 7.61 -18.53 15.75
CA LEU A 134 6.77 -17.35 16.01
C LEU A 134 7.41 -16.13 15.34
N ASN A 135 6.80 -15.65 14.25
CA ASN A 135 7.27 -14.44 13.57
C ASN A 135 6.64 -13.19 14.21
N MET A 136 7.47 -12.37 14.86
CA MET A 136 7.06 -11.10 15.47
C MET A 136 7.74 -9.90 14.80
N ASP A 137 6.98 -8.84 14.55
CA ASP A 137 7.52 -7.61 13.95
C ASP A 137 6.78 -6.35 14.44
N VAL A 138 7.47 -5.21 14.51
CA VAL A 138 6.82 -3.95 14.93
C VAL A 138 5.89 -3.45 13.82
N SER A 139 4.67 -3.12 14.20
CA SER A 139 3.61 -2.61 13.33
C SER A 139 3.16 -1.24 13.83
N THR A 140 2.74 -0.35 12.92
CA THR A 140 2.17 0.95 13.28
C THR A 140 0.81 1.09 12.61
N THR A 141 -0.21 1.43 13.38
CA THR A 141 -1.54 1.75 12.87
C THR A 141 -1.90 3.19 13.19
N MET A 142 -2.92 3.72 12.54
CA MET A 142 -3.37 5.10 12.75
C MET A 142 -4.61 5.07 13.63
N ILE A 143 -4.61 5.87 14.68
CA ILE A 143 -5.73 6.07 15.59
C ILE A 143 -6.14 7.54 15.63
N LEU A 144 -7.40 7.79 15.97
CA LEU A 144 -7.85 9.13 16.35
C LEU A 144 -7.15 9.52 17.65
N LYS A 145 -6.71 10.78 17.76
CA LYS A 145 -6.19 11.34 19.00
C LYS A 145 -7.32 11.28 20.05
N PRO A 146 -7.15 10.55 21.16
CA PRO A 146 -8.13 10.56 22.24
C PRO A 146 -8.17 11.93 22.91
N GLY A 147 -9.33 12.29 23.46
CA GLY A 147 -9.55 13.60 24.08
C GLY A 147 -10.84 14.27 23.60
N ASP A 148 -10.94 15.58 23.77
CA ASP A 148 -12.16 16.31 23.41
C ASP A 148 -12.47 16.24 21.91
N MET A 149 -13.72 15.92 21.58
CA MET A 149 -14.14 15.78 20.19
C MET A 149 -13.93 17.08 19.39
N VAL A 150 -14.17 18.22 20.02
CA VAL A 150 -14.04 19.53 19.39
C VAL A 150 -12.59 19.80 19.00
N ASP A 151 -11.64 19.59 19.91
CA ASP A 151 -10.21 19.76 19.65
C ASP A 151 -9.72 18.88 18.49
N PHE A 152 -10.22 17.63 18.43
CA PHE A 152 -9.96 16.76 17.29
C PHE A 152 -10.49 17.36 15.98
N LEU A 153 -11.72 17.88 15.96
CA LEU A 153 -12.32 18.48 14.77
C LEU A 153 -11.60 19.76 14.32
N LEU A 154 -11.22 20.63 15.28
CA LEU A 154 -10.43 21.83 15.02
C LEU A 154 -9.11 21.47 14.35
N ALA A 155 -8.39 20.50 14.93
CA ALA A 155 -7.12 20.03 14.37
C ALA A 155 -7.32 19.34 13.00
N ASN A 156 -8.33 18.48 12.85
CA ASN A 156 -8.56 17.70 11.64
C ASN A 156 -8.94 18.56 10.43
N GLN A 157 -9.69 19.64 10.66
CA GLN A 157 -10.13 20.55 9.61
C GLN A 157 -9.25 21.80 9.48
N ASN A 158 -8.24 21.95 10.33
CA ASN A 158 -7.33 23.10 10.39
C ASN A 158 -8.09 24.43 10.56
N VAL A 159 -9.04 24.46 11.49
CA VAL A 159 -9.85 25.63 11.84
C VAL A 159 -9.58 26.07 13.28
N LYS A 160 -9.74 27.36 13.57
CA LYS A 160 -9.39 27.93 14.89
C LYS A 160 -10.56 27.93 15.87
N THR A 161 -11.79 28.04 15.36
CA THR A 161 -12.99 28.17 16.20
C THR A 161 -14.03 27.09 15.86
N PRO A 162 -14.83 26.62 16.84
CA PRO A 162 -15.83 25.59 16.60
C PRO A 162 -16.89 25.96 15.54
N TYR A 163 -17.16 27.25 15.37
CA TYR A 163 -18.12 27.78 14.39
C TYR A 163 -17.68 27.63 12.94
N GLN A 164 -16.39 27.42 12.69
CA GLN A 164 -15.83 27.22 11.34
C GLN A 164 -15.81 25.73 10.93
N ILE A 165 -16.27 24.83 11.79
CA ILE A 165 -16.27 23.38 11.53
C ILE A 165 -17.26 23.08 10.40
N ASP A 166 -16.77 22.42 9.34
CA ASP A 166 -17.59 21.80 8.31
C ASP A 166 -18.17 20.49 8.87
N TRP A 167 -19.44 20.54 9.28
CA TRP A 167 -20.16 19.41 9.83
C TRP A 167 -20.43 18.28 8.83
N LYS A 168 -20.44 18.58 7.50
CA LYS A 168 -20.54 17.53 6.47
C LYS A 168 -19.26 16.69 6.42
N LYS A 169 -18.09 17.32 6.61
CA LYS A 169 -16.82 16.59 6.79
C LYS A 169 -16.77 15.85 8.13
N ALA A 170 -17.17 16.51 9.22
CA ALA A 170 -17.20 15.90 10.56
C ALA A 170 -18.03 14.61 10.60
N ARG A 171 -19.23 14.63 10.00
CA ARG A 171 -20.12 13.46 9.88
C ARG A 171 -19.44 12.27 9.20
N ARG A 172 -18.62 12.51 8.16
CA ARG A 172 -17.90 11.44 7.43
C ARG A 172 -16.72 10.87 8.23
N VAL A 173 -16.03 11.70 9.00
CA VAL A 173 -14.84 11.32 9.78
C VAL A 173 -15.23 10.58 11.07
N LEU A 174 -16.25 11.07 11.78
CA LEU A 174 -16.65 10.55 13.10
C LEU A 174 -17.73 9.46 13.06
N LYS A 175 -18.22 9.09 11.88
CA LYS A 175 -19.19 7.99 11.73
C LYS A 175 -18.66 6.71 12.38
N ASN A 176 -19.48 6.09 13.22
CA ASN A 176 -19.17 4.86 13.95
C ASN A 176 -18.04 4.95 14.99
N ILE A 177 -17.55 6.15 15.30
CA ILE A 177 -16.57 6.36 16.36
C ILE A 177 -17.27 6.31 17.72
N ARG A 178 -16.59 5.76 18.73
CA ARG A 178 -17.05 5.68 20.11
C ARG A 178 -16.61 6.91 20.90
N ILE A 179 -17.48 7.36 21.78
CA ILE A 179 -17.25 8.48 22.67
C ILE A 179 -17.67 8.12 24.09
N SER A 180 -17.08 8.79 25.06
CA SER A 180 -17.64 8.89 26.41
C SER A 180 -18.20 10.28 26.64
N THR A 181 -19.07 10.40 27.63
CA THR A 181 -19.66 11.69 28.01
C THR A 181 -19.09 12.16 29.34
N ARG A 182 -18.63 13.42 29.43
CA ARG A 182 -18.03 13.97 30.66
C ARG A 182 -18.96 13.92 31.88
N HIS A 183 -20.26 14.05 31.65
CA HIS A 183 -21.25 14.16 32.73
C HIS A 183 -21.73 12.81 33.29
N THR A 184 -21.60 11.70 32.55
CA THR A 184 -22.05 10.37 33.03
C THR A 184 -21.02 9.26 32.89
N ASN A 185 -19.87 9.53 32.25
CA ASN A 185 -18.87 8.52 31.86
C ASN A 185 -19.46 7.32 31.08
N ARG A 186 -20.61 7.51 30.42
CA ARG A 186 -21.23 6.49 29.59
C ARG A 186 -20.65 6.52 28.20
N GLU A 187 -20.36 5.33 27.68
CA GLU A 187 -19.88 5.13 26.32
C GLU A 187 -21.03 5.02 25.32
N PHE A 188 -20.85 5.67 24.18
CA PHE A 188 -21.78 5.69 23.08
C PHE A 188 -21.05 5.55 21.76
N LYS A 189 -21.77 5.14 20.70
CA LYS A 189 -21.26 5.10 19.34
C LYS A 189 -22.00 6.15 18.51
N ILE A 190 -21.25 7.00 17.82
CA ILE A 190 -21.80 8.07 16.99
C ILE A 190 -22.49 7.45 15.76
N THR A 191 -23.78 7.72 15.62
CA THR A 191 -24.59 7.39 14.44
C THR A 191 -24.63 8.55 13.45
N GLY A 192 -24.62 9.78 13.95
CA GLY A 192 -24.67 10.97 13.12
C GLY A 192 -24.58 12.26 13.91
N PHE A 193 -25.14 13.31 13.33
CA PHE A 193 -25.26 14.65 13.93
C PHE A 193 -26.70 15.13 13.70
N SER A 194 -27.19 16.06 14.52
CA SER A 194 -28.46 16.74 14.24
C SER A 194 -28.38 17.59 12.97
N GLU A 195 -29.54 17.93 12.42
CA GLU A 195 -29.67 18.91 11.34
C GLU A 195 -29.74 20.32 11.91
N ASN A 196 -30.44 20.49 13.03
CA ASN A 196 -30.57 21.76 13.74
C ASN A 196 -29.46 21.95 14.79
N ILE A 197 -29.23 23.20 15.20
CA ILE A 197 -28.32 23.54 16.30
C ILE A 197 -28.88 23.12 17.66
N CYS A 198 -28.04 23.01 18.69
CA CYS A 198 -28.43 22.53 20.01
C CYS A 198 -29.55 23.34 20.68
N LYS A 199 -29.63 24.65 20.40
CA LYS A 199 -30.72 25.55 20.86
C LYS A 199 -32.07 25.29 20.18
N GLU A 200 -32.06 24.72 18.98
CA GLU A 200 -33.28 24.46 18.18
C GLU A 200 -33.62 22.96 18.10
N GLN A 201 -32.67 22.09 18.46
CA GLN A 201 -32.86 20.66 18.40
C GLN A 201 -33.77 20.19 19.53
N LEU A 202 -35.00 19.82 19.18
CA LEU A 202 -36.00 19.29 20.11
C LEU A 202 -35.83 17.78 20.32
N PHE A 203 -36.21 17.30 21.50
CA PHE A 203 -36.47 15.90 21.77
C PHE A 203 -37.60 15.74 22.80
N SER A 204 -38.31 14.61 22.71
CA SER A 204 -39.44 14.32 23.57
C SER A 204 -38.97 13.77 24.93
N MET A 205 -39.13 14.56 26.00
CA MET A 205 -38.78 14.19 27.38
C MET A 205 -40.02 13.76 28.16
N ARG A 206 -39.96 12.60 28.82
CA ARG A 206 -41.02 12.17 29.74
C ARG A 206 -40.83 12.83 31.10
N VAL A 207 -41.82 13.59 31.55
CA VAL A 207 -41.84 14.16 32.89
C VAL A 207 -42.47 13.12 33.82
N ARG A 208 -41.83 12.85 34.95
CA ARG A 208 -42.47 12.12 36.06
C ARG A 208 -43.07 13.17 36.98
N ASN A 209 -44.35 13.47 36.78
CA ASN A 209 -45.10 14.17 37.82
C ASN A 209 -45.31 13.18 38.98
N GLY A 210 -44.97 13.63 40.19
CA GLY A 210 -45.38 12.94 41.40
C GLY A 210 -46.91 12.86 41.43
N ASP A 211 -47.41 11.68 41.78
CA ASP A 211 -48.77 11.42 42.25
C ASP A 211 -49.96 11.52 41.27
N SER A 212 -49.78 11.24 39.98
CA SER A 212 -50.91 10.94 39.07
C SER A 212 -50.77 9.59 38.36
N PRO A 213 -51.63 8.59 38.64
CA PRO A 213 -51.60 7.30 37.98
C PRO A 213 -52.27 7.41 36.59
N GLY A 214 -51.49 7.69 35.55
CA GLY A 214 -51.97 7.46 34.17
C GLY A 214 -51.41 8.34 33.04
N GLY A 215 -50.75 9.45 33.32
CA GLY A 215 -50.26 10.37 32.27
C GLY A 215 -48.73 10.39 32.17
N ASN A 216 -48.15 9.69 31.19
CA ASN A 216 -46.77 10.00 30.78
C ASN A 216 -46.82 11.26 29.89
N GLU A 217 -46.98 12.44 30.50
CA GLU A 217 -46.83 13.69 29.76
C GLU A 217 -45.41 13.76 29.18
N THR A 218 -45.37 13.92 27.86
CA THR A 218 -44.14 14.02 27.12
C THR A 218 -44.04 15.46 26.64
N ILE A 219 -43.10 16.21 27.20
CA ILE A 219 -42.83 17.59 26.81
C ILE A 219 -41.73 17.60 25.75
N GLU A 220 -41.84 18.49 24.77
CA GLU A 220 -40.73 18.79 23.87
C GLU A 220 -39.84 19.83 24.52
N VAL A 221 -38.55 19.48 24.66
CA VAL A 221 -37.55 20.38 25.22
C VAL A 221 -36.35 20.40 24.27
N THR A 222 -35.69 21.55 24.18
CA THR A 222 -34.46 21.66 23.41
C THR A 222 -33.34 20.90 24.11
N VAL A 223 -32.37 20.40 23.35
CA VAL A 223 -31.18 19.77 23.95
C VAL A 223 -30.44 20.78 24.83
N TYR A 224 -30.36 22.05 24.42
CA TYR A 224 -29.72 23.10 25.21
C TYR A 224 -30.42 23.31 26.57
N ASP A 225 -31.74 23.51 26.59
CA ASP A 225 -32.49 23.75 27.82
C ASP A 225 -32.45 22.54 28.75
N TYR A 226 -32.47 21.33 28.20
CA TYR A 226 -32.31 20.13 29.00
C TYR A 226 -30.96 20.10 29.73
N PHE A 227 -29.85 20.38 29.04
CA PHE A 227 -28.54 20.33 29.69
C PHE A 227 -28.31 21.52 30.65
N VAL A 228 -28.78 22.72 30.30
CA VAL A 228 -28.58 23.92 31.12
C VAL A 228 -29.58 24.00 32.28
N ASN A 229 -30.87 23.84 32.01
CA ASN A 229 -31.93 24.05 33.00
C ASN A 229 -32.21 22.80 33.84
N GLU A 230 -32.30 21.62 33.22
CA GLU A 230 -32.60 20.36 33.93
C GLU A 230 -31.34 19.72 34.54
N LYS A 231 -30.23 19.68 33.78
CA LYS A 231 -28.97 19.06 34.25
C LYS A 231 -28.02 20.02 34.96
N LYS A 232 -28.27 21.33 34.93
CA LYS A 232 -27.40 22.37 35.51
C LYS A 232 -25.96 22.31 34.98
N ILE A 233 -25.80 21.93 33.72
CA ILE A 233 -24.51 21.89 33.02
C ILE A 233 -24.41 23.10 32.10
N LYS A 234 -23.48 24.01 32.39
CA LYS A 234 -23.21 25.17 31.54
C LYS A 234 -22.55 24.71 30.23
N LEU A 235 -23.17 25.04 29.10
CA LEU A 235 -22.61 24.86 27.77
C LEU A 235 -22.05 26.21 27.30
N ASN A 236 -20.76 26.27 26.98
CA ASN A 236 -20.11 27.55 26.65
C ASN A 236 -20.29 27.92 25.18
N TYR A 237 -20.24 26.95 24.28
CA TYR A 237 -20.30 27.18 22.83
C TYR A 237 -21.16 26.17 22.08
N SER A 238 -21.56 25.04 22.69
CA SER A 238 -22.36 24.03 21.99
C SER A 238 -23.77 24.46 21.61
N GLY A 239 -24.30 25.56 22.18
CA GLY A 239 -25.65 26.03 21.91
C GLY A 239 -25.92 26.30 20.42
N ASP A 240 -24.93 26.88 19.73
CA ASP A 240 -25.03 27.23 18.31
C ASP A 240 -24.39 26.19 17.38
N LEU A 241 -24.09 24.99 17.90
CA LEU A 241 -23.51 23.88 17.15
C LEU A 241 -24.53 22.73 17.05
N PRO A 242 -24.43 21.86 16.03
CA PRO A 242 -25.18 20.62 15.98
C PRO A 242 -24.87 19.71 17.18
N CYS A 243 -25.82 18.86 17.54
CA CYS A 243 -25.66 17.81 18.53
C CYS A 243 -25.10 16.53 17.90
N VAL A 244 -24.35 15.76 18.67
CA VAL A 244 -23.94 14.40 18.31
C VAL A 244 -25.12 13.45 18.50
N ASP A 245 -25.52 12.73 17.44
CA ASP A 245 -26.49 11.66 17.56
C ASP A 245 -25.78 10.34 17.87
N VAL A 246 -26.20 9.73 18.98
CA VAL A 246 -25.76 8.40 19.45
C VAL A 246 -26.92 7.41 19.58
N GLY A 247 -28.09 7.78 19.08
CA GLY A 247 -29.31 7.00 19.18
C GLY A 247 -29.40 5.89 18.15
N ARG A 248 -30.63 5.39 17.96
CA ARG A 248 -30.98 4.55 16.81
C ARG A 248 -31.66 5.43 15.76
N PRO A 249 -31.67 5.04 14.47
CA PRO A 249 -32.31 5.85 13.42
C PRO A 249 -33.76 6.26 13.72
N LYS A 250 -34.54 5.40 14.39
CA LYS A 250 -35.94 5.67 14.78
C LYS A 250 -36.10 6.30 16.18
N ARG A 251 -35.01 6.43 16.94
CA ARG A 251 -34.96 6.95 18.31
C ARG A 251 -33.62 7.66 18.52
N PRO A 252 -33.49 8.90 18.02
CA PRO A 252 -32.25 9.66 18.15
C PRO A 252 -31.96 9.93 19.63
N ASN A 253 -30.68 10.10 19.95
CA ASN A 253 -30.23 10.49 21.28
C ASN A 253 -29.13 11.52 21.10
N TYR A 254 -29.45 12.78 21.42
CA TYR A 254 -28.61 13.92 21.11
C TYR A 254 -27.77 14.32 22.33
N LEU A 255 -26.49 14.55 22.07
CA LEU A 255 -25.51 15.01 23.06
C LEU A 255 -24.84 16.31 22.56
N PRO A 256 -24.70 17.35 23.40
CA PRO A 256 -23.88 18.50 23.08
C PRO A 256 -22.43 18.07 22.80
N VAL A 257 -21.82 18.64 21.76
CA VAL A 257 -20.47 18.25 21.30
C VAL A 257 -19.41 18.51 22.37
N GLU A 258 -19.54 19.60 23.13
CA GLU A 258 -18.66 19.98 24.25
C GLU A 258 -18.58 18.93 25.37
N LEU A 259 -19.59 18.05 25.49
CA LEU A 259 -19.61 17.00 26.50
C LEU A 259 -19.01 15.67 26.01
N CYS A 260 -18.61 15.59 24.73
CA CYS A 260 -18.20 14.34 24.08
C CYS A 260 -16.67 14.20 24.02
N VAL A 261 -16.16 13.08 24.55
CA VAL A 261 -14.74 12.74 24.59
C VAL A 261 -14.49 11.49 23.75
N LEU A 262 -13.56 11.56 22.79
CA LEU A 262 -13.13 10.45 21.95
C LEU A 262 -12.34 9.43 22.77
N LEU A 263 -12.80 8.17 22.73
CA LEU A 263 -12.12 7.06 23.40
C LEU A 263 -10.78 6.70 22.71
N PRO A 264 -9.81 6.15 23.44
CA PRO A 264 -8.53 5.71 22.89
C PRO A 264 -8.67 4.50 21.96
N LEU A 265 -7.59 4.20 21.22
CA LEU A 265 -7.44 3.02 20.39
C LEU A 265 -8.54 2.85 19.31
N GLN A 266 -8.95 3.96 18.69
CA GLN A 266 -9.95 3.95 17.62
C GLN A 266 -9.29 4.20 16.27
N ARG A 267 -9.38 3.23 15.36
CA ARG A 267 -8.66 3.26 14.10
C ARG A 267 -9.13 4.40 13.19
N TYR A 268 -8.18 5.17 12.68
CA TYR A 268 -8.39 6.14 11.62
C TYR A 268 -8.24 5.46 10.26
N THR A 269 -9.32 5.38 9.49
CA THR A 269 -9.37 4.65 8.21
C THR A 269 -9.38 5.54 6.97
N LYS A 270 -9.36 6.86 7.16
CA LYS A 270 -9.38 7.81 6.04
C LYS A 270 -7.97 8.00 5.47
N ALA A 271 -7.91 8.49 4.23
CA ALA A 271 -6.64 8.78 3.57
C ALA A 271 -5.86 9.85 4.35
N LEU A 272 -4.59 9.55 4.65
CA LEU A 272 -3.69 10.50 5.30
C LEU A 272 -3.25 11.58 4.32
N THR A 273 -3.10 12.81 4.84
CA THR A 273 -2.46 13.91 4.10
C THR A 273 -0.99 13.60 3.85
N THR A 274 -0.40 14.27 2.86
CA THR A 274 1.02 14.08 2.51
C THR A 274 1.97 14.41 3.66
N ILE A 275 1.61 15.38 4.50
CA ILE A 275 2.37 15.74 5.70
C ILE A 275 2.26 14.63 6.75
N GLN A 276 1.04 14.15 7.03
CA GLN A 276 0.82 13.03 7.96
C GLN A 276 1.56 11.77 7.53
N ARG A 277 1.54 11.42 6.23
CA ARG A 277 2.31 10.27 5.70
C ARG A 277 3.81 10.46 5.90
N SER A 278 4.33 11.66 5.68
CA SER A 278 5.75 11.97 5.90
C SER A 278 6.12 11.81 7.36
N ASN A 279 5.33 12.38 8.28
CA ASN A 279 5.51 12.27 9.71
C ASN A 279 5.42 10.82 10.20
N LEU A 280 4.49 10.03 9.64
CA LEU A 280 4.34 8.62 9.97
C LEU A 280 5.58 7.83 9.59
N VAL A 281 6.10 8.04 8.38
CA VAL A 281 7.32 7.38 7.91
C VAL A 281 8.51 7.80 8.77
N GLU A 282 8.64 9.09 9.09
CA GLU A 282 9.74 9.60 9.92
C GLU A 282 9.71 9.01 11.34
N LYS A 283 8.55 9.06 12.00
CA LYS A 283 8.38 8.60 13.39
C LYS A 283 8.32 7.08 13.56
N SER A 284 8.13 6.32 12.48
CA SER A 284 8.14 4.85 12.50
C SER A 284 9.51 4.24 12.18
N ARG A 285 10.52 5.05 11.86
CA ARG A 285 11.87 4.56 11.57
C ARG A 285 12.52 4.06 12.86
N GLN A 286 13.02 2.83 12.83
CA GLN A 286 13.79 2.23 13.92
C GLN A 286 15.03 1.58 13.35
N LYS A 287 16.18 1.86 13.96
CA LYS A 287 17.43 1.18 13.63
C LYS A 287 17.35 -0.31 14.05
N PRO A 288 18.17 -1.20 13.46
CA PRO A 288 18.17 -2.63 13.76
C PRO A 288 18.16 -2.97 15.26
N VAL A 289 19.12 -2.44 16.02
CA VAL A 289 19.26 -2.72 17.47
C VAL A 289 18.09 -2.20 18.28
N GLU A 290 17.59 -1.01 17.97
CA GLU A 290 16.41 -0.44 18.62
C GLU A 290 15.18 -1.31 18.36
N ARG A 291 15.01 -1.78 17.11
CA ARG A 291 13.92 -2.68 16.75
C ARG A 291 14.02 -4.02 17.48
N MET A 292 15.21 -4.59 17.59
CA MET A 292 15.45 -5.82 18.36
C MET A 292 15.09 -5.64 19.84
N ARG A 293 15.49 -4.52 20.45
CA ARG A 293 15.14 -4.20 21.85
C ARG A 293 13.63 -4.12 22.03
N VAL A 294 12.93 -3.37 21.16
CA VAL A 294 11.47 -3.23 21.22
C VAL A 294 10.76 -4.58 21.07
N LEU A 295 11.26 -5.46 20.20
CA LEU A 295 10.70 -6.80 20.01
C LEU A 295 10.95 -7.71 21.22
N ASN A 296 12.15 -7.68 21.81
CA ASN A 296 12.46 -8.42 23.04
C ASN A 296 11.58 -7.95 24.21
N ASP A 297 11.41 -6.64 24.37
CA ASP A 297 10.54 -6.07 25.39
C ASP A 297 9.09 -6.49 25.17
N ALA A 298 8.60 -6.46 23.91
CA ALA A 298 7.26 -6.93 23.58
C ALA A 298 7.09 -8.43 23.88
N MET A 299 8.07 -9.28 23.56
CA MET A 299 8.01 -10.71 23.84
C MET A 299 7.92 -10.99 25.35
N ARG A 300 8.71 -10.25 26.16
CA ARG A 300 8.67 -10.32 27.62
C ARG A 300 7.35 -9.84 28.21
N LEU A 301 6.81 -8.72 27.71
CA LEU A 301 5.56 -8.14 28.18
C LEU A 301 4.34 -9.03 27.88
N ASN A 302 4.31 -9.65 26.69
CA ASN A 302 3.21 -10.57 26.35
C ASN A 302 3.28 -11.87 27.16
N ASN A 303 4.47 -12.35 27.49
CA ASN A 303 4.67 -13.56 28.29
C ASN A 303 3.81 -14.74 27.80
N TYR A 304 3.90 -15.06 26.50
CA TYR A 304 3.06 -16.09 25.87
C TYR A 304 3.16 -17.47 26.53
N ASN A 305 4.29 -17.78 27.18
CA ASN A 305 4.48 -19.02 27.93
C ASN A 305 3.58 -19.14 29.17
N ALA A 306 3.03 -18.04 29.67
CA ALA A 306 2.04 -18.04 30.75
C ALA A 306 0.60 -18.28 30.26
N GLU A 307 0.32 -18.21 28.95
CA GLU A 307 -1.02 -18.43 28.43
C GLU A 307 -1.42 -19.92 28.54
N THR A 308 -2.50 -20.18 29.25
CA THR A 308 -2.96 -21.54 29.58
C THR A 308 -3.26 -22.38 28.35
N LEU A 309 -3.81 -21.79 27.28
CA LEU A 309 -4.14 -22.50 26.05
C LEU A 309 -2.89 -22.96 25.28
N LEU A 310 -1.84 -22.13 25.20
CA LEU A 310 -0.58 -22.52 24.55
C LEU A 310 0.14 -23.60 25.34
N LYS A 311 0.21 -23.45 26.67
CA LYS A 311 0.80 -24.45 27.56
C LYS A 311 0.08 -25.80 27.46
N THR A 312 -1.25 -25.79 27.41
CA THR A 312 -2.06 -27.01 27.29
C THR A 312 -1.94 -27.65 25.90
N ALA A 313 -1.72 -26.84 24.86
CA ALA A 313 -1.39 -27.33 23.52
C ALA A 313 0.04 -27.89 23.41
N GLY A 314 0.84 -27.85 24.49
CA GLY A 314 2.23 -28.30 24.49
C GLY A 314 3.20 -27.35 23.76
N VAL A 315 2.80 -26.10 23.55
CA VAL A 315 3.62 -25.09 22.86
C VAL A 315 4.40 -24.27 23.88
N SER A 316 5.73 -24.29 23.75
CA SER A 316 6.65 -23.41 24.47
C SER A 316 7.41 -22.53 23.48
N ILE A 317 7.49 -21.23 23.74
CA ILE A 317 8.11 -20.27 22.83
C ILE A 317 9.45 -19.80 23.41
N SER A 318 10.51 -19.93 22.60
CA SER A 318 11.83 -19.38 22.89
C SER A 318 11.79 -17.86 23.00
N GLN A 319 12.55 -17.29 23.94
CA GLN A 319 12.64 -15.84 24.15
C GLN A 319 13.74 -15.18 23.31
N ASN A 320 14.58 -15.99 22.66
CA ASN A 320 15.70 -15.50 21.84
C ASN A 320 15.32 -15.51 20.37
N PHE A 321 15.92 -14.59 19.59
CA PHE A 321 15.83 -14.63 18.15
C PHE A 321 16.44 -15.92 17.59
N THR A 322 15.86 -16.45 16.52
CA THR A 322 16.43 -17.57 15.77
C THR A 322 17.73 -17.11 15.09
N GLU A 323 18.83 -17.79 15.38
CA GLU A 323 20.10 -17.57 14.69
C GLU A 323 20.07 -18.31 13.34
N VAL A 324 20.50 -17.61 12.28
CA VAL A 324 20.55 -18.13 10.91
C VAL A 324 21.88 -17.79 10.26
N GLU A 325 22.41 -18.70 9.47
CA GLU A 325 23.57 -18.43 8.64
C GLU A 325 23.12 -17.84 7.31
N GLY A 326 23.60 -16.64 7.00
CA GLY A 326 23.32 -15.96 5.73
C GLY A 326 24.57 -15.88 4.88
N ARG A 327 24.43 -16.06 3.56
CA ARG A 327 25.51 -15.87 2.58
C ARG A 327 25.44 -14.47 2.01
N VAL A 328 26.58 -13.83 1.76
CA VAL A 328 26.63 -12.49 1.12
C VAL A 328 27.16 -12.65 -0.30
N LEU A 329 26.27 -12.49 -1.29
CA LEU A 329 26.66 -12.55 -2.69
C LEU A 329 27.50 -11.33 -3.09
N SER A 330 28.50 -11.57 -3.92
CA SER A 330 29.33 -10.51 -4.51
C SER A 330 28.47 -9.58 -5.37
N ALA A 331 28.70 -8.27 -5.26
CA ALA A 331 28.03 -7.30 -6.10
C ALA A 331 28.40 -7.50 -7.58
N PRO A 332 27.43 -7.51 -8.51
CA PRO A 332 27.73 -7.62 -9.93
C PRO A 332 28.52 -6.40 -10.39
N LYS A 333 29.49 -6.62 -11.28
CA LYS A 333 30.29 -5.55 -11.89
C LYS A 333 29.41 -4.75 -12.87
N LEU A 334 29.56 -3.44 -12.87
CA LEU A 334 28.91 -2.52 -13.80
C LEU A 334 29.89 -2.00 -14.83
N LYS A 335 29.44 -1.82 -16.06
CA LYS A 335 30.19 -1.23 -17.15
C LYS A 335 29.54 0.09 -17.58
N PHE A 336 30.36 1.12 -17.68
CA PHE A 336 29.96 2.48 -18.06
C PHE A 336 30.48 2.82 -19.47
N GLY A 337 30.15 4.01 -19.99
CA GLY A 337 30.53 4.42 -21.36
C GLY A 337 32.03 4.55 -21.60
N ASN A 338 32.84 4.69 -20.53
CA ASN A 338 34.29 4.71 -20.62
C ASN A 338 34.92 3.30 -20.73
N GLY A 339 34.11 2.24 -20.70
CA GLY A 339 34.57 0.85 -20.83
C GLY A 339 35.16 0.24 -19.55
N GLU A 340 35.25 1.00 -18.46
CA GLU A 340 35.78 0.50 -17.18
C GLU A 340 34.78 -0.38 -16.44
N ASP A 341 35.27 -1.48 -15.90
CA ASP A 341 34.55 -2.32 -14.94
C ASP A 341 34.57 -1.66 -13.56
N PHE A 342 33.40 -1.50 -12.97
CA PHE A 342 33.23 -0.92 -11.65
C PHE A 342 32.50 -1.90 -10.72
N VAL A 343 33.07 -2.14 -9.54
CA VAL A 343 32.43 -2.96 -8.50
C VAL A 343 31.68 -2.05 -7.52
N PRO A 344 30.33 -2.10 -7.47
CA PRO A 344 29.57 -1.31 -6.53
C PRO A 344 29.89 -1.68 -5.08
N ARG A 345 30.02 -0.66 -4.22
CA ARG A 345 30.21 -0.86 -2.78
C ARG A 345 28.91 -0.56 -2.05
N GLY A 346 28.47 -1.47 -1.18
CA GLY A 346 27.24 -1.31 -0.41
C GLY A 346 26.00 -1.07 -1.27
N GLY A 347 25.93 -1.72 -2.45
CA GLY A 347 24.81 -1.60 -3.38
C GLY A 347 24.62 -0.19 -3.97
N ARG A 348 25.67 0.64 -4.01
CA ARG A 348 25.61 2.01 -4.55
C ARG A 348 26.75 2.30 -5.52
N TRP A 349 26.46 3.17 -6.47
CA TRP A 349 27.42 3.76 -7.40
C TRP A 349 27.06 5.21 -7.70
N ASN A 350 27.89 5.89 -8.49
CA ASN A 350 27.63 7.24 -8.99
C ASN A 350 28.26 7.42 -10.38
N PHE A 351 27.86 8.47 -11.08
CA PHE A 351 28.41 8.84 -12.39
C PHE A 351 29.45 9.97 -12.27
N ASN A 352 30.18 10.06 -11.15
CA ASN A 352 31.27 11.03 -11.05
C ASN A 352 32.42 10.57 -11.95
N ASN A 353 32.84 11.44 -12.86
CA ASN A 353 33.85 11.17 -13.90
C ASN A 353 33.54 9.95 -14.78
N LYS A 354 32.25 9.63 -14.97
CA LYS A 354 31.80 8.50 -15.81
C LYS A 354 30.73 8.98 -16.78
N GLN A 355 30.73 8.37 -17.97
CA GLN A 355 29.72 8.61 -18.99
C GLN A 355 28.69 7.47 -19.03
N LEU A 356 27.50 7.76 -19.56
CA LEU A 356 26.47 6.74 -19.76
C LEU A 356 26.94 5.70 -20.78
N HIS A 357 26.55 4.44 -20.60
CA HIS A 357 26.96 3.34 -21.48
C HIS A 357 26.51 3.53 -22.94
N ARG A 358 25.25 3.94 -23.14
CA ARG A 358 24.69 4.30 -24.45
C ARG A 358 23.92 5.61 -24.30
N PRO A 359 24.58 6.77 -24.46
CA PRO A 359 23.93 8.07 -24.34
C PRO A 359 23.08 8.38 -25.57
N THR A 360 21.95 9.04 -25.36
CA THR A 360 21.10 9.56 -26.43
C THR A 360 21.55 10.96 -26.87
N ARG A 361 21.26 11.33 -28.12
CA ARG A 361 21.49 12.68 -28.64
C ARG A 361 20.15 13.43 -28.70
N ILE A 362 20.10 14.59 -28.04
CA ILE A 362 18.90 15.43 -27.90
C ILE A 362 19.14 16.74 -28.64
N GLU A 363 18.58 16.86 -29.84
CA GLU A 363 18.74 18.04 -30.70
C GLU A 363 17.54 18.97 -30.63
N ARG A 364 16.32 18.41 -30.53
CA ARG A 364 15.08 19.17 -30.53
C ARG A 364 14.23 18.83 -29.33
N TRP A 365 14.26 19.70 -28.32
CA TRP A 365 13.47 19.56 -27.10
C TRP A 365 12.95 20.92 -26.64
N VAL A 366 11.91 20.89 -25.80
CA VAL A 366 11.25 22.09 -25.28
C VAL A 366 11.07 22.02 -23.77
N ILE A 367 11.03 23.20 -23.15
CA ILE A 367 10.71 23.38 -21.73
C ILE A 367 9.31 23.97 -21.61
N VAL A 368 8.48 23.37 -20.77
CA VAL A 368 7.12 23.83 -20.48
C VAL A 368 7.03 24.12 -19.00
N ASN A 369 6.76 25.37 -18.64
CA ASN A 369 6.69 25.82 -17.26
C ASN A 369 5.25 26.21 -16.88
N PHE A 370 4.62 25.42 -16.02
CA PHE A 370 3.29 25.69 -15.47
C PHE A 370 3.37 26.67 -14.29
N SER A 371 3.94 27.86 -14.55
CA SER A 371 4.17 28.95 -13.60
C SER A 371 4.94 28.55 -12.32
N ALA A 372 5.84 27.58 -12.41
CA ALA A 372 6.73 27.23 -11.31
C ALA A 372 7.78 28.33 -11.09
N ARG A 373 8.13 28.59 -9.83
CA ARG A 373 9.22 29.51 -9.45
C ARG A 373 10.57 28.86 -9.73
N CYS A 374 11.00 28.89 -10.99
CA CYS A 374 12.26 28.31 -11.45
C CYS A 374 12.86 29.18 -12.54
N ASP A 375 14.17 29.43 -12.47
CA ASP A 375 14.91 30.02 -13.59
C ASP A 375 15.10 28.95 -14.68
N THR A 376 14.34 29.08 -15.76
CA THR A 376 14.31 28.13 -16.88
C THR A 376 15.59 28.19 -17.70
N ASN A 377 16.21 29.36 -17.84
CA ASN A 377 17.46 29.55 -18.58
C ASN A 377 18.64 28.94 -17.83
N TYR A 378 18.74 29.20 -16.52
CA TYR A 378 19.74 28.57 -15.67
C TYR A 378 19.59 27.04 -15.68
N LEU A 379 18.37 26.53 -15.53
CA LEU A 379 18.09 25.10 -15.59
C LEU A 379 18.51 24.48 -16.93
N ALA A 380 18.18 25.12 -18.06
CA ALA A 380 18.54 24.64 -19.38
C ALA A 380 20.07 24.56 -19.54
N ASN A 381 20.79 25.62 -19.18
CA ASN A 381 22.25 25.68 -19.26
C ASN A 381 22.91 24.61 -18.38
N GLU A 382 22.44 24.44 -17.14
CA GLU A 382 22.98 23.41 -16.25
C GLU A 382 22.64 21.99 -16.71
N MET A 383 21.48 21.78 -17.32
CA MET A 383 21.11 20.50 -17.94
C MET A 383 22.06 20.15 -19.09
N VAL A 384 22.36 21.11 -19.97
CA VAL A 384 23.29 20.92 -21.11
C VAL A 384 24.70 20.59 -20.59
N LYS A 385 25.23 21.38 -19.65
CA LYS A 385 26.55 21.13 -19.04
C LYS A 385 26.61 19.79 -18.32
N SER A 386 25.54 19.43 -17.60
CA SER A 386 25.46 18.13 -16.93
C SER A 386 25.40 16.99 -17.94
N GLY A 387 24.63 17.16 -19.03
CA GLY A 387 24.54 16.20 -20.14
C GLY A 387 25.91 15.92 -20.75
N GLN A 388 26.63 16.96 -21.15
CA GLN A 388 27.98 16.86 -21.73
C GLN A 388 28.93 16.09 -20.82
N ARG A 389 28.95 16.39 -19.52
CA ARG A 389 29.78 15.69 -18.53
C ARG A 389 29.44 14.20 -18.39
N LYS A 390 28.21 13.78 -18.72
CA LYS A 390 27.78 12.38 -18.71
C LYS A 390 27.79 11.73 -20.11
N GLY A 391 28.28 12.42 -21.13
CA GLY A 391 28.33 11.93 -22.51
C GLY A 391 27.02 12.08 -23.30
N VAL A 392 26.02 12.77 -22.76
CA VAL A 392 24.75 13.07 -23.43
C VAL A 392 24.88 14.40 -24.17
N VAL A 393 24.78 14.36 -25.50
CA VAL A 393 24.80 15.58 -26.32
C VAL A 393 23.41 16.20 -26.30
N ILE A 394 23.28 17.38 -25.68
CA ILE A 394 22.03 18.12 -25.54
C ILE A 394 22.23 19.50 -26.18
N ALA A 395 21.47 19.78 -27.24
CA ALA A 395 21.42 21.12 -27.83
C ALA A 395 20.65 22.09 -26.91
N PRO A 396 20.80 23.42 -27.05
CA PRO A 396 19.92 24.37 -26.38
C PRO A 396 18.43 24.07 -26.65
N PRO A 397 17.51 24.31 -25.69
CA PRO A 397 16.09 24.08 -25.91
C PRO A 397 15.59 24.95 -27.08
N PHE A 398 14.74 24.40 -27.94
CA PHE A 398 14.21 25.12 -29.10
C PHE A 398 13.38 26.33 -28.68
N CYS A 399 12.54 26.15 -27.65
CA CYS A 399 11.81 27.24 -27.02
C CYS A 399 11.44 26.90 -25.58
N VAL A 400 11.10 27.94 -24.82
CA VAL A 400 10.49 27.86 -23.49
C VAL A 400 9.05 28.35 -23.60
N ILE A 401 8.13 27.57 -23.04
CA ILE A 401 6.70 27.87 -23.02
C ILE A 401 6.30 28.10 -21.58
N GLU A 402 5.88 29.31 -21.27
CA GLU A 402 5.44 29.69 -19.94
C GLU A 402 3.93 29.85 -19.90
N GLU A 403 3.33 29.35 -18.83
CA GLU A 403 1.91 29.57 -18.55
C GLU A 403 1.69 31.00 -18.08
N ASP A 404 0.74 31.69 -18.72
CA ASP A 404 0.31 33.03 -18.32
C ASP A 404 -0.40 32.96 -16.94
N PRO A 405 0.15 33.58 -15.89
CA PRO A 405 -0.46 33.60 -14.57
C PRO A 405 -1.86 34.23 -14.55
N ARG A 406 -2.16 35.15 -15.50
CA ARG A 406 -3.44 35.86 -15.59
C ARG A 406 -4.55 35.01 -16.21
N ALA A 407 -4.19 34.00 -16.99
CA ALA A 407 -5.12 33.10 -17.67
C ALA A 407 -5.35 31.76 -16.94
N ARG A 408 -4.88 31.65 -15.69
CA ARG A 408 -4.95 30.42 -14.91
C ARG A 408 -6.40 30.09 -14.56
N CYS A 409 -6.92 28.99 -15.09
CA CYS A 409 -8.22 28.44 -14.72
C CYS A 409 -8.07 27.34 -13.65
N PRO A 410 -9.12 27.02 -12.88
CA PRO A 410 -9.06 25.95 -11.88
C PRO A 410 -8.88 24.56 -12.48
N ASN A 411 -9.38 24.32 -13.69
CA ASN A 411 -9.38 23.00 -14.33
C ASN A 411 -7.98 22.64 -14.89
N PRO A 412 -7.32 21.59 -14.36
CA PRO A 412 -5.98 21.19 -14.81
C PRO A 412 -5.91 20.74 -16.28
N SER A 413 -6.94 20.06 -16.78
CA SER A 413 -7.00 19.55 -18.16
C SER A 413 -6.98 20.69 -19.17
N VAL A 414 -7.78 21.74 -18.93
CA VAL A 414 -7.82 22.93 -19.80
C VAL A 414 -6.48 23.66 -19.83
N ARG A 415 -5.78 23.74 -18.69
CA ARG A 415 -4.43 24.33 -18.63
C ARG A 415 -3.45 23.54 -19.49
N VAL A 416 -3.50 22.20 -19.43
CA VAL A 416 -2.67 21.32 -20.26
C VAL A 416 -2.94 21.52 -21.75
N ASP A 417 -4.20 21.57 -22.16
CA ASP A 417 -4.57 21.76 -23.56
C ASP A 417 -4.08 23.11 -24.12
N ARG A 418 -4.25 24.20 -23.38
CA ARG A 418 -3.75 25.53 -23.79
C ARG A 418 -2.23 25.58 -23.92
N MET A 419 -1.50 25.03 -22.95
CA MET A 419 -0.04 24.97 -22.99
C MET A 419 0.44 24.14 -24.18
N PHE A 420 -0.32 23.11 -24.53
CA PHE A 420 -0.04 22.28 -25.69
C PHE A 420 -0.34 22.97 -27.02
N GLU A 421 -1.43 23.71 -27.15
CA GLU A 421 -1.73 24.52 -28.33
C GLU A 421 -0.64 25.57 -28.58
N ASN A 422 -0.18 26.24 -27.52
CA ASN A 422 0.94 27.19 -27.57
C ASN A 422 2.26 26.50 -27.97
N MET A 423 2.45 25.24 -27.57
CA MET A 423 3.60 24.44 -28.03
C MET A 423 3.53 24.15 -29.52
N LYS A 424 2.37 23.69 -30.00
CA LYS A 424 2.15 23.37 -31.40
C LYS A 424 2.34 24.58 -32.31
N SER A 425 1.86 25.76 -31.90
CA SER A 425 1.96 26.97 -32.73
C SER A 425 3.40 27.47 -32.91
N LYS A 426 4.29 27.17 -31.96
CA LYS A 426 5.69 27.60 -31.98
C LYS A 426 6.66 26.59 -32.58
N LEU A 427 6.25 25.33 -32.71
CA LEU A 427 7.14 24.26 -33.16
C LEU A 427 6.90 23.90 -34.63
N PRO A 428 7.97 23.78 -35.45
CA PRO A 428 7.84 23.35 -36.84
C PRO A 428 7.52 21.85 -37.01
N GLY A 429 7.48 21.10 -35.90
CA GLY A 429 7.22 19.66 -35.88
C GLY A 429 7.34 19.10 -34.46
N ALA A 430 7.05 17.81 -34.27
CA ALA A 430 7.10 17.18 -32.96
C ALA A 430 8.53 17.21 -32.36
N PRO A 431 8.70 17.60 -31.09
CA PRO A 431 9.99 17.54 -30.42
C PRO A 431 10.34 16.08 -30.06
N GLN A 432 11.64 15.79 -29.93
CA GLN A 432 12.09 14.47 -29.45
C GLN A 432 11.72 14.24 -27.98
N PHE A 433 11.63 15.33 -27.21
CA PHE A 433 11.46 15.27 -25.76
C PHE A 433 10.87 16.58 -25.21
N VAL A 434 10.06 16.46 -24.17
CA VAL A 434 9.48 17.61 -23.44
C VAL A 434 9.82 17.57 -21.95
N LEU A 435 10.49 18.61 -21.47
CA LEU A 435 10.74 18.85 -20.04
C LEU A 435 9.61 19.71 -19.45
N CYS A 436 8.80 19.15 -18.57
CA CYS A 436 7.69 19.82 -17.92
C CYS A 436 8.07 20.21 -16.48
N ILE A 437 7.89 21.48 -16.12
CA ILE A 437 8.12 22.02 -14.78
C ILE A 437 6.76 22.23 -14.12
N LEU A 438 6.52 21.48 -13.04
CA LEU A 438 5.26 21.51 -12.29
C LEU A 438 5.32 22.57 -11.18
N PRO A 439 4.20 23.26 -10.89
CA PRO A 439 4.14 24.28 -9.85
C PRO A 439 4.21 23.67 -8.45
N GLU A 440 3.57 22.51 -8.24
CA GLU A 440 3.61 21.79 -6.97
C GLU A 440 4.53 20.56 -7.02
N ARG A 441 5.34 20.40 -5.97
CA ARG A 441 6.26 19.24 -5.83
C ARG A 441 5.55 17.93 -5.53
N LYS A 442 4.39 17.97 -4.86
CA LYS A 442 3.65 16.79 -4.43
C LYS A 442 2.21 16.92 -4.92
N ASN A 443 1.73 15.91 -5.66
CA ASN A 443 0.36 15.79 -6.16
C ASN A 443 -0.08 16.99 -7.00
N SER A 444 0.66 17.31 -8.06
CA SER A 444 0.17 18.31 -9.01
C SER A 444 -0.89 17.67 -9.90
N ASP A 445 -2.09 18.25 -9.90
CA ASP A 445 -3.24 17.76 -10.68
C ASP A 445 -3.00 17.86 -12.20
N ILE A 446 -1.96 18.58 -12.60
CA ILE A 446 -1.50 18.70 -13.99
C ILE A 446 -0.80 17.42 -14.48
N TYR A 447 -0.18 16.65 -13.58
CA TYR A 447 0.68 15.51 -13.97
C TYR A 447 -0.08 14.43 -14.78
N GLY A 448 -1.29 14.06 -14.33
CA GLY A 448 -2.11 13.04 -14.99
C GLY A 448 -2.53 13.45 -16.40
N PRO A 449 -3.27 14.56 -16.58
CA PRO A 449 -3.67 15.06 -17.89
C PRO A 449 -2.47 15.31 -18.82
N TRP A 450 -1.37 15.88 -18.31
CA TRP A 450 -0.15 16.13 -19.09
C TRP A 450 0.45 14.85 -19.67
N LYS A 451 0.57 13.81 -18.84
CA LYS A 451 1.11 12.51 -19.26
C LYS A 451 0.20 11.81 -20.26
N LYS A 452 -1.12 11.87 -20.05
CA LYS A 452 -2.11 11.31 -20.98
C LYS A 452 -1.96 11.95 -22.37
N LYS A 453 -1.97 13.28 -22.45
CA LYS A 453 -1.86 14.02 -23.71
C LYS A 453 -0.61 13.65 -24.50
N LEU A 454 0.57 13.67 -23.86
CA LEU A 454 1.83 13.42 -24.57
C LEU A 454 2.07 11.95 -24.91
N LEU A 455 1.69 11.02 -24.04
CA LEU A 455 2.00 9.60 -24.23
C LEU A 455 0.91 8.84 -25.01
N SER A 456 -0.36 9.21 -24.82
CA SER A 456 -1.48 8.55 -25.49
C SER A 456 -1.79 9.19 -26.84
N ASP A 457 -1.89 10.52 -26.89
CA ASP A 457 -2.44 11.19 -28.07
C ASP A 457 -1.38 11.53 -29.12
N LEU A 458 -0.10 11.67 -28.73
CA LEU A 458 0.95 12.25 -29.59
C LEU A 458 2.22 11.42 -29.71
N GLY A 459 2.48 10.51 -28.76
CA GLY A 459 3.70 9.73 -28.75
C GLY A 459 4.98 10.53 -28.50
N ILE A 460 4.94 11.52 -27.61
CA ILE A 460 6.11 12.34 -27.27
C ILE A 460 6.62 11.98 -25.87
N PRO A 461 7.88 11.54 -25.72
CA PRO A 461 8.52 11.31 -24.42
C PRO A 461 8.55 12.57 -23.55
N THR A 462 8.22 12.43 -22.25
CA THR A 462 8.19 13.57 -21.32
C THR A 462 8.77 13.27 -19.93
N GLN A 463 9.47 14.27 -19.37
CA GLN A 463 9.94 14.27 -17.99
C GLN A 463 9.35 15.45 -17.24
N CYS A 464 8.68 15.17 -16.13
CA CYS A 464 8.22 16.21 -15.20
C CYS A 464 9.27 16.43 -14.10
N ILE A 465 9.47 17.68 -13.70
CA ILE A 465 10.30 18.07 -12.57
C ILE A 465 9.58 19.10 -11.70
N ALA A 466 9.94 19.14 -10.42
CA ALA A 466 9.53 20.19 -9.48
C ALA A 466 10.73 20.52 -8.57
N PRO A 467 11.74 21.22 -9.11
CA PRO A 467 13.02 21.41 -8.44
C PRO A 467 12.87 22.35 -7.24
N ALA A 468 13.35 21.94 -6.07
CA ALA A 468 13.53 22.83 -4.91
C ALA A 468 14.97 23.38 -4.85
N LYS A 469 15.94 22.55 -5.21
CA LYS A 469 17.35 22.91 -5.37
C LYS A 469 17.92 22.16 -6.56
N ILE A 470 18.46 22.89 -7.52
CA ILE A 470 19.14 22.32 -8.69
C ILE A 470 20.59 22.07 -8.30
N ASN A 471 21.04 20.82 -8.35
CA ASN A 471 22.43 20.43 -8.15
C ASN A 471 22.80 19.29 -9.12
N ASP A 472 24.09 18.99 -9.23
CA ASP A 472 24.60 17.98 -10.17
C ASP A 472 23.98 16.59 -9.97
N GLN A 473 23.79 16.18 -8.71
CA GLN A 473 23.20 14.88 -8.39
C GLN A 473 21.73 14.79 -8.81
N TYR A 474 20.97 15.87 -8.62
CA TYR A 474 19.58 15.97 -9.04
C TYR A 474 19.48 15.92 -10.57
N LEU A 475 20.28 16.73 -11.27
CA LEU A 475 20.31 16.76 -12.73
C LEU A 475 20.75 15.42 -13.32
N THR A 476 21.78 14.79 -12.74
CA THR A 476 22.21 13.43 -13.12
C THR A 476 21.05 12.46 -13.01
N ASN A 477 20.33 12.42 -11.88
CA ASN A 477 19.18 11.52 -11.71
C ASN A 477 18.02 11.81 -12.69
N VAL A 478 17.85 13.08 -13.11
CA VAL A 478 16.89 13.46 -14.15
C VAL A 478 17.37 12.95 -15.51
N LEU A 479 18.64 13.14 -15.86
CA LEU A 479 19.26 12.68 -17.10
C LEU A 479 19.20 11.16 -17.27
N LEU A 480 19.39 10.40 -16.18
CA LEU A 480 19.24 8.93 -16.21
C LEU A 480 17.85 8.50 -16.72
N LYS A 481 16.81 9.21 -16.28
CA LYS A 481 15.43 8.93 -16.71
C LYS A 481 15.17 9.36 -18.14
N ILE A 482 15.68 10.54 -18.53
CA ILE A 482 15.55 11.06 -19.90
C ILE A 482 16.22 10.12 -20.88
N ASN A 483 17.47 9.72 -20.61
CA ASN A 483 18.22 8.79 -21.45
C ASN A 483 17.46 7.46 -21.62
N SER A 484 16.95 6.88 -20.53
CA SER A 484 16.18 5.62 -20.59
C SER A 484 14.89 5.75 -21.42
N LYS A 485 14.18 6.87 -21.30
CA LYS A 485 12.95 7.13 -22.07
C LYS A 485 13.20 7.28 -23.56
N LEU A 486 14.35 7.85 -23.92
CA LEU A 486 14.78 8.04 -25.30
C LEU A 486 15.52 6.82 -25.86
N GLY A 487 15.48 5.67 -25.16
CA GLY A 487 16.07 4.42 -25.62
C GLY A 487 17.55 4.24 -25.31
N GLY A 488 18.18 5.16 -24.58
CA GLY A 488 19.55 5.02 -24.09
C GLY A 488 19.70 3.95 -23.00
N ILE A 489 20.95 3.65 -22.64
CA ILE A 489 21.32 2.76 -21.53
C ILE A 489 22.30 3.51 -20.63
N ASN A 490 22.03 3.55 -19.33
CA ASN A 490 22.86 4.31 -18.40
C ASN A 490 24.08 3.51 -17.95
N SER A 491 23.86 2.29 -17.52
CA SER A 491 24.87 1.31 -17.11
C SER A 491 24.40 -0.09 -17.46
N LEU A 492 25.35 -0.98 -17.69
CA LEU A 492 25.12 -2.37 -18.09
C LEU A 492 25.91 -3.30 -17.15
N LEU A 493 25.50 -4.54 -16.92
CA LEU A 493 26.31 -5.46 -16.12
C LEU A 493 27.52 -5.92 -16.95
N ALA A 494 28.70 -6.09 -16.36
CA ALA A 494 29.86 -6.59 -17.11
C ALA A 494 29.58 -7.97 -17.74
N ALA A 495 28.88 -8.85 -17.01
CA ALA A 495 28.43 -10.16 -17.50
C ALA A 495 27.39 -10.05 -18.64
N GLU A 496 26.57 -9.01 -18.62
CA GLU A 496 25.64 -8.70 -19.72
C GLU A 496 26.41 -8.19 -20.94
N SER A 497 27.47 -7.39 -20.74
CA SER A 497 28.32 -6.87 -21.83
C SER A 497 29.15 -7.97 -22.48
N SER A 498 29.57 -8.98 -21.72
CA SER A 498 30.33 -10.12 -22.22
C SER A 498 29.47 -11.30 -22.68
N LEU A 499 28.13 -11.17 -22.61
CA LEU A 499 27.17 -12.23 -22.97
C LEU A 499 27.36 -13.53 -22.16
N GLN A 500 27.67 -13.39 -20.87
CA GLN A 500 28.01 -14.48 -19.95
C GLN A 500 27.03 -14.62 -18.79
N ILE A 501 25.79 -14.11 -18.91
CA ILE A 501 24.76 -14.38 -17.90
C ILE A 501 24.39 -15.87 -18.00
N PRO A 502 24.56 -16.66 -16.93
CA PRO A 502 24.26 -18.09 -16.95
C PRO A 502 22.85 -18.36 -17.46
N ILE A 503 22.72 -19.36 -18.34
CA ILE A 503 21.48 -19.80 -18.99
C ILE A 503 20.91 -18.76 -19.97
N ILE A 504 20.65 -17.53 -19.51
CA ILE A 504 19.96 -16.46 -20.24
C ILE A 504 20.70 -16.03 -21.50
N SER A 505 22.04 -15.88 -21.45
CA SER A 505 22.78 -15.42 -22.63
C SER A 505 22.91 -16.48 -23.72
N LYS A 506 22.60 -17.75 -23.43
CA LYS A 506 22.76 -18.87 -24.35
C LYS A 506 21.47 -19.22 -25.09
N ILE A 507 20.33 -19.13 -24.41
CA ILE A 507 19.02 -19.52 -24.93
C ILE A 507 18.11 -18.29 -24.96
N PRO A 508 17.38 -18.01 -26.05
CA PRO A 508 16.42 -16.90 -26.13
C PRO A 508 15.46 -16.91 -24.93
N THR A 509 15.65 -15.96 -24.02
CA THR A 509 14.94 -15.91 -22.74
C THR A 509 14.26 -14.56 -22.59
N ILE A 510 12.94 -14.58 -22.32
CA ILE A 510 12.17 -13.39 -21.96
C ILE A 510 11.97 -13.33 -20.45
N ILE A 511 12.24 -12.18 -19.83
CA ILE A 511 12.02 -11.93 -18.40
C ILE A 511 10.79 -11.03 -18.26
N LEU A 512 9.80 -11.51 -17.51
CA LEU A 512 8.55 -10.82 -17.22
C LEU A 512 8.52 -10.32 -15.77
N GLY A 513 8.03 -9.11 -15.56
CA GLY A 513 7.67 -8.55 -14.26
C GLY A 513 6.20 -8.19 -14.21
N MET A 514 5.49 -8.65 -13.19
CA MET A 514 4.03 -8.57 -13.10
C MET A 514 3.60 -8.00 -11.75
N ASP A 515 2.79 -6.94 -11.77
CA ASP A 515 2.24 -6.27 -10.59
C ASP A 515 0.80 -5.83 -10.83
N VAL A 516 0.00 -5.77 -9.75
CA VAL A 516 -1.36 -5.24 -9.74
C VAL A 516 -1.46 -4.12 -8.72
N SER A 517 -1.78 -2.92 -9.19
CA SER A 517 -1.97 -1.75 -8.32
C SER A 517 -3.45 -1.50 -8.06
N HIS A 518 -3.82 -1.42 -6.78
CA HIS A 518 -5.17 -1.06 -6.35
C HIS A 518 -5.32 0.44 -6.03
N GLY A 519 -6.56 0.90 -5.88
CA GLY A 519 -6.87 2.23 -5.32
C GLY A 519 -6.41 2.39 -3.86
N SER A 520 -6.30 3.64 -3.37
CA SER A 520 -5.91 3.88 -1.98
C SER A 520 -6.95 3.33 -1.00
N PRO A 521 -6.56 2.94 0.24
CA PRO A 521 -7.51 2.46 1.25
C PRO A 521 -8.66 3.45 1.46
N GLY A 522 -9.89 2.97 1.29
CA GLY A 522 -11.12 3.78 1.38
C GLY A 522 -11.72 4.20 0.02
N GLN A 523 -11.05 3.94 -1.10
CA GLN A 523 -11.59 4.10 -2.45
C GLN A 523 -11.97 2.71 -2.99
N SER A 524 -13.23 2.29 -2.76
CA SER A 524 -13.69 0.94 -3.15
C SER A 524 -13.94 0.77 -4.64
N ASP A 525 -14.17 1.87 -5.34
CA ASP A 525 -14.78 1.86 -6.67
C ASP A 525 -13.74 2.08 -7.79
N ILE A 526 -12.48 2.36 -7.41
CA ILE A 526 -11.38 2.55 -8.36
C ILE A 526 -10.94 1.17 -8.90
N PRO A 527 -10.85 0.99 -10.23
CA PRO A 527 -10.39 -0.25 -10.83
C PRO A 527 -8.95 -0.58 -10.44
N SER A 528 -8.62 -1.87 -10.43
CA SER A 528 -7.23 -2.29 -10.29
C SER A 528 -6.52 -2.19 -11.64
N ILE A 529 -5.21 -2.00 -11.62
CA ILE A 529 -4.41 -1.89 -12.83
C ILE A 529 -3.34 -2.98 -12.82
N ALA A 530 -3.44 -3.90 -13.76
CA ALA A 530 -2.42 -4.91 -14.03
C ALA A 530 -1.37 -4.36 -14.99
N ALA A 531 -0.11 -4.61 -14.68
CA ALA A 531 1.01 -4.30 -15.56
C ALA A 531 1.89 -5.54 -15.77
N VAL A 532 2.21 -5.83 -17.03
CA VAL A 532 3.20 -6.82 -17.43
C VAL A 532 4.34 -6.08 -18.11
N VAL A 533 5.55 -6.26 -17.59
CA VAL A 533 6.77 -5.69 -18.13
C VAL A 533 7.62 -6.81 -18.71
N SER A 534 8.11 -6.65 -19.94
CA SER A 534 8.93 -7.66 -20.62
C SER A 534 10.30 -7.12 -21.01
N SER A 535 11.34 -7.94 -20.86
CA SER A 535 12.69 -7.63 -21.32
C SER A 535 12.75 -7.56 -22.85
N ARG A 536 13.68 -6.76 -23.36
CA ARG A 536 13.88 -6.53 -24.80
C ARG A 536 15.34 -6.67 -25.20
N ASP A 537 15.57 -6.81 -26.50
CA ASP A 537 16.91 -6.91 -27.10
C ASP A 537 17.71 -8.09 -26.53
N TRP A 538 17.16 -9.31 -26.51
CA TRP A 538 17.93 -10.47 -26.04
C TRP A 538 19.27 -10.57 -26.80
N PRO A 539 20.40 -10.85 -26.12
CA PRO A 539 20.57 -11.37 -24.75
C PRO A 539 20.68 -10.32 -23.61
N PHE A 540 20.32 -9.06 -23.84
CA PHE A 540 20.35 -8.01 -22.83
C PHE A 540 19.15 -8.11 -21.85
N ILE A 541 19.38 -7.74 -20.59
CA ILE A 541 18.39 -7.75 -19.49
C ILE A 541 18.16 -6.35 -18.90
N SER A 542 18.81 -5.31 -19.43
CA SER A 542 18.72 -3.94 -18.92
C SER A 542 17.60 -3.09 -19.53
N ARG A 543 16.91 -3.58 -20.57
CA ARG A 543 15.86 -2.86 -21.31
C ARG A 543 14.51 -3.57 -21.23
N TYR A 544 13.46 -2.77 -21.08
CA TYR A 544 12.11 -3.28 -20.84
C TYR A 544 11.03 -2.48 -21.56
N ARG A 545 9.89 -3.11 -21.82
CA ARG A 545 8.63 -2.50 -22.24
C ARG A 545 7.54 -2.84 -21.22
N ALA A 546 6.52 -1.99 -21.09
CA ALA A 546 5.36 -2.25 -20.25
C ALA A 546 4.06 -2.29 -21.07
N SER A 547 3.22 -3.26 -20.77
CA SER A 547 1.83 -3.36 -21.21
C SER A 547 0.92 -3.33 -19.99
N VAL A 548 -0.18 -2.57 -20.05
CA VAL A 548 -1.03 -2.30 -18.89
C VAL A 548 -2.50 -2.48 -19.25
N ARG A 549 -3.30 -3.02 -18.32
CA ARG A 549 -4.75 -3.21 -18.45
C ARG A 549 -5.46 -2.85 -17.15
N THR A 550 -6.70 -2.39 -17.27
CA THR A 550 -7.62 -2.26 -16.14
C THR A 550 -8.35 -3.57 -15.91
N GLN A 551 -8.65 -3.84 -14.64
CA GLN A 551 -9.47 -4.95 -14.21
C GLN A 551 -10.36 -4.53 -13.04
N SER A 552 -11.27 -5.42 -12.66
CA SER A 552 -12.24 -5.15 -11.59
C SER A 552 -11.56 -4.71 -10.27
N PRO A 553 -12.19 -3.81 -9.50
CA PRO A 553 -11.63 -3.33 -8.23
C PRO A 553 -11.25 -4.48 -7.28
N LYS A 554 -10.04 -4.41 -6.72
CA LYS A 554 -9.48 -5.35 -5.72
C LYS A 554 -9.31 -6.80 -6.20
N VAL A 555 -9.36 -7.06 -7.51
CA VAL A 555 -8.96 -8.35 -8.07
C VAL A 555 -7.43 -8.35 -8.19
N GLU A 556 -6.79 -9.37 -7.59
CA GLU A 556 -5.33 -9.53 -7.58
C GLU A 556 -4.83 -10.40 -8.75
N MET A 557 -5.60 -11.39 -9.19
CA MET A 557 -5.20 -12.22 -10.34
C MET A 557 -5.35 -11.44 -11.64
N ILE A 558 -4.35 -11.52 -12.51
CA ILE A 558 -4.39 -10.85 -13.80
C ILE A 558 -5.28 -11.68 -14.74
N ASP A 559 -6.39 -11.10 -15.20
CA ASP A 559 -7.40 -11.74 -16.04
C ASP A 559 -7.24 -11.43 -17.55
N SER A 560 -6.25 -10.60 -17.88
CA SER A 560 -6.02 -10.05 -19.21
C SER A 560 -4.66 -10.46 -19.80
N MET A 561 -4.08 -11.56 -19.32
CA MET A 561 -2.86 -12.13 -19.93
C MET A 561 -3.13 -12.71 -21.30
N PHE A 562 -4.27 -13.40 -21.44
CA PHE A 562 -4.82 -13.89 -22.69
C PHE A 562 -6.24 -13.35 -22.84
N LYS A 563 -6.51 -12.60 -23.91
CA LYS A 563 -7.82 -11.99 -24.18
C LYS A 563 -8.16 -12.16 -25.66
N PRO A 564 -8.67 -13.35 -26.06
CA PRO A 564 -9.07 -13.61 -27.43
C PRO A 564 -10.25 -12.70 -27.81
N GLN A 565 -10.22 -12.21 -29.03
CA GLN A 565 -11.26 -11.38 -29.62
C GLN A 565 -12.06 -12.18 -30.64
N PRO A 566 -13.30 -11.76 -30.96
CA PRO A 566 -14.14 -12.44 -31.94
C PRO A 566 -13.55 -12.51 -33.36
N ASP A 567 -12.61 -11.63 -33.68
CA ASP A 567 -11.86 -11.60 -34.95
C ASP A 567 -10.77 -12.69 -35.04
N GLY A 568 -10.64 -13.52 -34.00
CA GLY A 568 -9.63 -14.58 -33.91
C GLY A 568 -8.26 -14.09 -33.45
N ASN A 569 -8.11 -12.82 -33.09
CA ASN A 569 -6.85 -12.26 -32.61
C ASN A 569 -6.83 -12.18 -31.07
N ASP A 570 -5.65 -12.31 -30.47
CA ASP A 570 -5.47 -12.09 -29.04
C ASP A 570 -5.03 -10.65 -28.74
N THR A 571 -5.65 -10.02 -27.74
CA THR A 571 -5.33 -8.67 -27.27
C THR A 571 -4.73 -8.66 -25.86
N GLY A 572 -4.35 -9.84 -25.39
CA GLY A 572 -3.74 -10.10 -24.10
C GLY A 572 -2.34 -9.51 -23.94
N LEU A 573 -1.97 -9.31 -22.68
CA LEU A 573 -0.68 -8.73 -22.29
C LEU A 573 0.52 -9.60 -22.74
N ILE A 574 0.35 -10.92 -22.78
CA ILE A 574 1.44 -11.86 -23.10
C ILE A 574 1.77 -11.84 -24.59
N ARG A 575 0.76 -11.82 -25.46
CA ARG A 575 0.99 -11.68 -26.91
C ARG A 575 1.75 -10.40 -27.23
N GLU A 576 1.36 -9.28 -26.62
CA GLU A 576 2.09 -8.02 -26.80
C GLU A 576 3.56 -8.14 -26.39
N ALA A 577 3.86 -8.80 -25.28
CA ALA A 577 5.22 -9.02 -24.82
C ALA A 577 6.03 -9.90 -25.78
N LEU A 578 5.44 -10.99 -26.27
CA LEU A 578 6.08 -11.95 -27.17
C LEU A 578 6.37 -11.36 -28.56
N VAL A 579 5.40 -10.63 -29.14
CA VAL A 579 5.58 -9.95 -30.43
C VAL A 579 6.69 -8.91 -30.34
N GLU A 580 6.73 -8.12 -29.26
CA GLU A 580 7.80 -7.15 -29.06
C GLU A 580 9.17 -7.82 -28.89
N PHE A 581 9.24 -8.90 -28.13
CA PHE A 581 10.47 -9.66 -27.95
C PHE A 581 10.99 -10.17 -29.30
N PHE A 582 10.12 -10.75 -30.12
CA PHE A 582 10.46 -11.23 -31.46
C PHE A 582 10.99 -10.11 -32.36
N VAL A 583 10.34 -8.94 -32.34
CA VAL A 583 10.77 -7.77 -33.14
C VAL A 583 12.13 -7.24 -32.68
N SER A 584 12.37 -7.18 -31.37
CA SER A 584 13.59 -6.61 -30.79
C SER A 584 14.78 -7.58 -30.68
N SER A 585 14.54 -8.89 -30.75
CA SER A 585 15.56 -9.92 -30.50
C SER A 585 15.94 -10.70 -31.76
N ASN A 586 16.22 -9.96 -32.85
CA ASN A 586 16.62 -10.54 -34.14
C ASN A 586 15.69 -11.64 -34.66
N LYS A 587 14.36 -11.46 -34.50
CA LYS A 587 13.34 -12.43 -34.96
C LYS A 587 13.51 -13.82 -34.33
N ARG A 588 14.02 -13.91 -33.11
CA ARG A 588 14.02 -15.14 -32.30
C ARG A 588 12.81 -15.17 -31.38
N LYS A 589 12.18 -16.33 -31.29
CA LYS A 589 11.12 -16.60 -30.30
C LYS A 589 11.79 -16.97 -28.97
N PRO A 590 11.22 -16.59 -27.82
CA PRO A 590 11.78 -17.02 -26.55
C PRO A 590 11.53 -18.52 -26.37
N GLU A 591 12.58 -19.28 -26.10
CA GLU A 591 12.47 -20.70 -25.73
C GLU A 591 12.27 -20.86 -24.22
N GLN A 592 12.56 -19.79 -23.46
CA GLN A 592 12.48 -19.74 -22.00
C GLN A 592 11.78 -18.46 -21.54
N MET A 593 10.99 -18.56 -20.48
CA MET A 593 10.27 -17.46 -19.86
C MET A 593 10.46 -17.47 -18.34
N ILE A 594 10.97 -16.36 -17.80
CA ILE A 594 11.13 -16.16 -16.36
C ILE A 594 10.10 -15.14 -15.90
N VAL A 595 9.18 -15.55 -15.04
CA VAL A 595 8.07 -14.72 -14.57
C VAL A 595 8.29 -14.31 -13.12
N PHE A 596 8.41 -13.01 -12.88
CA PHE A 596 8.45 -12.42 -11.55
C PHE A 596 7.12 -11.75 -11.21
N ARG A 597 6.43 -12.22 -10.17
CA ARG A 597 5.09 -11.74 -9.76
C ARG A 597 5.13 -11.14 -8.34
N ASP A 598 4.63 -9.91 -8.16
CA ASP A 598 4.56 -9.20 -6.86
C ASP A 598 3.11 -8.89 -6.43
N GLY A 599 2.79 -8.98 -5.15
CA GLY A 599 1.46 -8.61 -4.62
C GLY A 599 0.58 -9.79 -4.22
N VAL A 600 0.97 -11.02 -4.55
CA VAL A 600 0.21 -12.23 -4.19
C VAL A 600 0.63 -12.80 -2.82
N SER A 601 -0.36 -13.24 -2.05
CA SER A 601 -0.15 -13.95 -0.78
C SER A 601 0.03 -15.46 -0.99
N GLU A 602 0.58 -16.17 0.00
CA GLU A 602 0.78 -17.63 -0.05
C GLU A 602 -0.50 -18.40 -0.37
N SER A 603 -1.66 -17.96 0.13
CA SER A 603 -2.96 -18.58 -0.17
C SER A 603 -3.39 -18.47 -1.64
N GLN A 604 -2.73 -17.61 -2.42
CA GLN A 604 -3.03 -17.38 -3.84
C GLN A 604 -2.01 -18.04 -4.77
N PHE A 605 -0.99 -18.73 -4.26
CA PHE A 605 0.05 -19.36 -5.10
C PHE A 605 -0.54 -20.37 -6.10
N THR A 606 -1.49 -21.19 -5.65
CA THR A 606 -2.20 -22.13 -6.54
C THR A 606 -3.02 -21.40 -7.60
N GLN A 607 -3.58 -20.23 -7.28
CA GLN A 607 -4.33 -19.43 -8.25
C GLN A 607 -3.40 -18.87 -9.33
N VAL A 608 -2.20 -18.43 -8.97
CA VAL A 608 -1.19 -17.99 -9.96
C VAL A 608 -0.86 -19.13 -10.94
N LEU A 609 -0.60 -20.34 -10.44
CA LEU A 609 -0.32 -21.49 -11.30
C LEU A 609 -1.51 -21.88 -12.18
N ASN A 610 -2.72 -21.95 -11.62
CA ASN A 610 -3.87 -22.47 -12.35
C ASN A 610 -4.54 -21.43 -13.26
N ILE A 611 -4.39 -20.14 -12.99
CA ILE A 611 -5.07 -19.07 -13.73
C ILE A 611 -4.07 -18.26 -14.54
N GLU A 612 -2.96 -17.82 -13.93
CA GLU A 612 -2.03 -16.92 -14.60
C GLU A 612 -1.12 -17.67 -15.58
N VAL A 613 -0.51 -18.77 -15.14
CA VAL A 613 0.35 -19.59 -16.01
C VAL A 613 -0.46 -20.26 -17.13
N ASP A 614 -1.67 -20.71 -16.84
CA ASP A 614 -2.56 -21.28 -17.86
C ASP A 614 -2.86 -20.27 -18.97
N GLN A 615 -3.19 -19.01 -18.63
CA GLN A 615 -3.35 -17.94 -19.62
C GLN A 615 -2.06 -17.67 -20.42
N ILE A 616 -0.89 -17.73 -19.80
CA ILE A 616 0.40 -17.58 -20.50
C ILE A 616 0.56 -18.69 -21.55
N ILE A 617 0.26 -19.94 -21.17
CA ILE A 617 0.33 -21.10 -22.07
C ILE A 617 -0.68 -20.96 -23.22
N GLN A 618 -1.92 -20.55 -22.93
CA GLN A 618 -2.94 -20.29 -23.94
C GLN A 618 -2.49 -19.21 -24.94
N ALA A 619 -1.91 -18.10 -24.47
CA ALA A 619 -1.37 -17.05 -25.35
C ALA A 619 -0.21 -17.52 -26.23
N CYS A 620 0.65 -18.42 -25.73
CA CYS A 620 1.73 -19.01 -26.52
C CYS A 620 1.18 -19.93 -27.61
N ASN A 621 0.29 -20.87 -27.25
CA ASN A 621 -0.32 -21.79 -28.20
C ASN A 621 -1.15 -21.06 -29.27
N HIS A 622 -1.82 -19.96 -28.91
CA HIS A 622 -2.60 -19.17 -29.87
C HIS A 622 -1.73 -18.43 -30.91
N LEU A 623 -0.48 -18.10 -30.58
CA LEU A 623 0.46 -17.50 -31.52
C LEU A 623 1.00 -18.50 -32.54
N GLU A 624 1.21 -19.74 -32.12
CA GLU A 624 1.69 -20.84 -32.95
C GLU A 624 1.32 -22.17 -32.30
N ASP A 625 0.67 -23.04 -33.06
CA ASP A 625 0.23 -24.35 -32.57
C ASP A 625 1.42 -25.15 -32.02
N GLY A 626 1.32 -25.55 -30.74
CA GLY A 626 2.34 -26.32 -30.05
C GLY A 626 3.53 -25.50 -29.49
N TYR A 627 3.54 -24.18 -29.66
CA TYR A 627 4.59 -23.33 -29.07
C TYR A 627 4.44 -23.23 -27.55
N ARG A 628 5.36 -23.87 -26.83
CA ARG A 628 5.40 -23.91 -25.37
C ARG A 628 6.84 -23.67 -24.85
N PRO A 629 7.22 -22.42 -24.52
CA PRO A 629 8.51 -22.16 -23.89
C PRO A 629 8.58 -22.79 -22.50
N LYS A 630 9.80 -23.06 -22.00
CA LYS A 630 10.01 -23.48 -20.61
C LYS A 630 9.76 -22.31 -19.67
N ILE A 631 8.91 -22.48 -18.66
CA ILE A 631 8.50 -21.40 -17.76
C ILE A 631 9.07 -21.62 -16.34
N THR A 632 9.63 -20.56 -15.77
CA THR A 632 9.97 -20.49 -14.34
C THR A 632 9.18 -19.35 -13.69
N VAL A 633 8.43 -19.63 -12.63
CA VAL A 633 7.55 -18.68 -11.93
C VAL A 633 8.06 -18.42 -10.52
N ILE A 634 8.30 -17.14 -10.24
CA ILE A 634 8.89 -16.68 -8.99
C ILE A 634 8.02 -15.58 -8.41
N ILE A 635 7.44 -15.84 -7.24
CA ILE A 635 6.75 -14.80 -6.47
C ILE A 635 7.80 -14.03 -5.68
N ALA A 636 7.75 -12.70 -5.72
CA ALA A 636 8.57 -11.84 -4.88
C ALA A 636 7.67 -11.04 -3.93
N GLN A 637 7.81 -11.27 -2.62
CA GLN A 637 7.06 -10.58 -1.59
C GLN A 637 7.96 -9.61 -0.85
N LYS A 638 7.68 -8.31 -0.95
CA LYS A 638 8.37 -7.27 -0.16
C LYS A 638 7.67 -6.94 1.16
N ASN A 639 6.35 -7.15 1.21
CA ASN A 639 5.51 -6.74 2.34
C ASN A 639 5.25 -7.93 3.28
N HIS A 640 6.26 -8.32 4.04
CA HIS A 640 6.17 -9.36 5.07
C HIS A 640 6.78 -8.91 6.42
N HIS A 641 6.63 -9.76 7.43
CA HIS A 641 7.02 -9.46 8.81
C HIS A 641 8.45 -9.91 9.15
N THR A 642 9.06 -10.81 8.36
CA THR A 642 10.46 -11.23 8.56
C THR A 642 11.43 -10.04 8.47
N LYS A 643 12.39 -9.96 9.40
CA LYS A 643 13.52 -9.02 9.41
C LYS A 643 14.79 -9.80 9.70
N LEU A 644 15.89 -9.40 9.08
CA LEU A 644 17.21 -9.97 9.30
C LEU A 644 18.07 -8.95 10.02
N PHE A 645 18.74 -9.38 11.08
CA PHE A 645 19.62 -8.57 11.91
C PHE A 645 21.01 -9.20 11.88
N GLN A 646 22.04 -8.35 11.83
CA GLN A 646 23.42 -8.82 11.95
C GLN A 646 23.77 -8.95 13.43
N LYS A 647 24.33 -10.09 13.83
CA LYS A 647 24.81 -10.32 15.19
C LYS A 647 25.93 -9.33 15.52
N ASP A 648 25.86 -8.73 16.70
CA ASP A 648 26.85 -7.78 17.24
C ASP A 648 27.14 -6.56 16.34
N SER A 649 26.14 -6.11 15.57
CA SER A 649 26.26 -4.91 14.71
C SER A 649 25.04 -4.01 14.82
N ASP A 650 25.30 -2.69 14.77
CA ASP A 650 24.27 -1.65 14.75
C ASP A 650 23.70 -1.38 13.34
N THR A 651 24.30 -1.98 12.31
CA THR A 651 23.93 -1.75 10.92
C THR A 651 22.95 -2.81 10.39
N ASN A 652 22.27 -2.48 9.30
CA ASN A 652 21.51 -3.50 8.56
C ASN A 652 22.45 -4.57 7.99
N VAL A 653 21.89 -5.73 7.70
CA VAL A 653 22.59 -6.78 6.94
C VAL A 653 23.14 -6.22 5.63
N PRO A 654 24.33 -6.65 5.19
CA PRO A 654 24.96 -6.12 3.99
C PRO A 654 24.13 -6.45 2.73
N PRO A 655 24.17 -5.58 1.71
CA PRO A 655 23.54 -5.87 0.41
C PRO A 655 24.10 -7.15 -0.20
N GLY A 656 23.23 -7.98 -0.76
CA GLY A 656 23.58 -9.31 -1.27
C GLY A 656 23.40 -10.43 -0.24
N THR A 657 22.95 -10.12 0.98
CA THR A 657 22.64 -11.17 1.99
C THR A 657 21.48 -12.04 1.50
N VAL A 658 21.70 -13.35 1.48
CA VAL A 658 20.74 -14.40 1.13
C VAL A 658 20.59 -15.36 2.31
N VAL A 659 19.35 -15.73 2.62
CA VAL A 659 19.01 -16.77 3.60
C VAL A 659 18.01 -17.70 2.94
N ASP A 660 18.42 -18.94 2.69
CA ASP A 660 17.64 -20.02 2.07
C ASP A 660 17.52 -21.26 2.98
N SER A 661 17.84 -21.09 4.27
CA SER A 661 17.83 -22.14 5.27
C SER A 661 17.16 -21.70 6.58
N VAL A 662 16.85 -22.66 7.46
CA VAL A 662 16.37 -22.50 8.85
C VAL A 662 14.98 -21.86 8.98
N ILE A 663 14.80 -20.65 8.45
CA ILE A 663 13.56 -19.85 8.48
C ILE A 663 12.73 -19.97 7.20
N CYS A 664 13.28 -20.62 6.17
CA CYS A 664 12.62 -20.89 4.89
C CYS A 664 11.63 -22.06 5.01
N HIS A 665 10.79 -22.21 4.00
CA HIS A 665 9.77 -23.25 3.95
C HIS A 665 10.39 -24.65 3.97
N PRO A 666 9.81 -25.63 4.70
CA PRO A 666 10.41 -26.96 4.86
C PRO A 666 10.49 -27.78 3.57
N ARG A 667 9.59 -27.52 2.61
CA ARG A 667 9.52 -28.25 1.32
C ARG A 667 9.76 -27.41 0.07
N ASN A 668 8.98 -26.35 -0.10
CA ASN A 668 9.05 -25.48 -1.27
C ASN A 668 10.40 -24.75 -1.35
N TYR A 669 10.86 -24.45 -2.56
CA TYR A 669 12.06 -23.66 -2.74
C TYR A 669 11.74 -22.17 -2.57
N ASP A 670 12.19 -21.60 -1.46
CA ASP A 670 12.09 -20.18 -1.16
C ASP A 670 13.36 -19.64 -0.50
N PHE A 671 13.60 -18.34 -0.66
CA PHE A 671 14.74 -17.67 -0.04
C PHE A 671 14.46 -16.19 0.21
N TYR A 672 15.09 -15.66 1.26
CA TYR A 672 15.11 -14.23 1.54
C TYR A 672 16.37 -13.61 0.93
N MET A 673 16.23 -12.44 0.31
CA MET A 673 17.37 -11.67 -0.20
C MET A 673 17.26 -10.20 0.16
N CYS A 674 18.32 -9.67 0.78
CA CYS A 674 18.50 -8.24 0.98
C CYS A 674 19.46 -7.68 -0.09
N ALA A 675 18.97 -7.45 -1.31
CA ALA A 675 19.79 -6.99 -2.44
C ALA A 675 20.26 -5.52 -2.34
N HIS A 676 19.69 -4.73 -1.45
CA HIS A 676 19.92 -3.28 -1.35
C HIS A 676 20.44 -2.88 0.02
N ASN A 677 21.05 -1.70 0.07
CA ASN A 677 21.40 -1.06 1.33
C ASN A 677 20.22 -0.21 1.81
N GLY A 678 19.67 -0.54 2.99
CA GLY A 678 18.68 0.27 3.69
C GLY A 678 19.36 1.30 4.59
N PRO A 679 19.58 2.55 4.15
CA PRO A 679 20.28 3.57 4.97
C PRO A 679 19.44 4.06 6.15
N ILE A 680 18.12 3.84 6.10
CA ILE A 680 17.16 4.43 7.00
C ILE A 680 16.26 3.31 7.53
N GLY A 681 16.20 3.20 8.86
CA GLY A 681 15.41 2.17 9.52
C GLY A 681 16.02 0.77 9.39
N THR A 682 15.18 -0.25 9.51
CA THR A 682 15.57 -1.66 9.34
C THR A 682 15.23 -2.12 7.93
N SER A 683 16.20 -2.71 7.23
CA SER A 683 16.05 -3.25 5.88
C SER A 683 14.96 -4.33 5.85
N ARG A 684 14.21 -4.36 4.76
CA ARG A 684 13.27 -5.44 4.46
C ARG A 684 13.91 -6.31 3.38
N PRO A 685 14.33 -7.55 3.68
CA PRO A 685 14.67 -8.49 2.62
C PRO A 685 13.40 -8.74 1.78
N ALA A 686 13.55 -9.06 0.51
CA ALA A 686 12.47 -9.60 -0.29
C ALA A 686 12.45 -11.12 -0.14
N HIS A 687 11.26 -11.70 -0.04
CA HIS A 687 11.06 -13.15 0.04
C HIS A 687 10.66 -13.68 -1.33
N TYR A 688 11.48 -14.54 -1.89
CA TYR A 688 11.26 -15.15 -3.21
C TYR A 688 10.78 -16.58 -3.03
N HIS A 689 9.67 -16.93 -3.66
CA HIS A 689 9.14 -18.30 -3.73
C HIS A 689 9.16 -18.79 -5.18
N VAL A 690 9.86 -19.89 -5.44
CA VAL A 690 9.85 -20.55 -6.75
C VAL A 690 8.68 -21.52 -6.79
N LEU A 691 7.63 -21.17 -7.53
CA LEU A 691 6.42 -22.00 -7.64
C LEU A 691 6.54 -23.07 -8.71
N MET A 692 7.28 -22.76 -9.79
CA MET A 692 7.48 -23.64 -10.92
C MET A 692 8.84 -23.33 -11.54
N ASP A 693 9.60 -24.36 -11.94
CA ASP A 693 10.89 -24.20 -12.62
C ASP A 693 11.10 -25.29 -13.68
N GLU A 694 10.61 -25.05 -14.89
CA GLU A 694 10.84 -25.93 -16.04
C GLU A 694 12.20 -25.69 -16.72
N ILE A 695 12.85 -24.55 -16.44
CA ILE A 695 14.17 -24.20 -16.98
C ILE A 695 15.25 -25.04 -16.29
N GLY A 696 15.08 -25.31 -15.00
CA GLY A 696 15.96 -26.15 -14.19
C GLY A 696 17.14 -25.36 -13.61
N PHE A 697 16.85 -24.22 -12.97
CA PHE A 697 17.86 -23.41 -12.32
C PHE A 697 18.49 -24.13 -11.13
N ARG A 698 19.81 -24.03 -11.00
CA ARG A 698 20.45 -24.29 -9.71
C ARG A 698 20.14 -23.14 -8.76
N PRO A 699 20.01 -23.39 -7.45
CA PRO A 699 19.70 -22.33 -6.48
C PRO A 699 20.65 -21.13 -6.56
N ASP A 700 21.95 -21.36 -6.64
CA ASP A 700 22.96 -20.30 -6.75
C ASP A 700 22.84 -19.49 -8.04
N ASP A 701 22.54 -20.13 -9.17
CA ASP A 701 22.37 -19.43 -10.46
C ASP A 701 21.15 -18.50 -10.40
N LEU A 702 20.05 -18.98 -9.82
CA LEU A 702 18.83 -18.18 -9.67
C LEU A 702 19.03 -17.02 -8.71
N GLN A 703 19.65 -17.26 -7.55
CA GLN A 703 19.90 -16.21 -6.56
C GLN A 703 20.86 -15.14 -7.12
N ASN A 704 21.91 -15.53 -7.86
CA ASN A 704 22.78 -14.58 -8.54
C ASN A 704 22.07 -13.79 -9.64
N LEU A 705 21.15 -14.41 -10.38
CA LEU A 705 20.31 -13.72 -11.35
C LEU A 705 19.41 -12.68 -10.68
N VAL A 706 18.71 -13.07 -9.62
CA VAL A 706 17.83 -12.16 -8.85
C VAL A 706 18.63 -11.00 -8.29
N HIS A 707 19.82 -11.25 -7.74
CA HIS A 707 20.73 -10.20 -7.28
C HIS A 707 21.14 -9.28 -8.42
N SER A 708 21.51 -9.83 -9.59
CA SER A 708 21.89 -9.06 -10.77
C SER A 708 20.76 -8.16 -11.29
N LEU A 709 19.53 -8.68 -11.30
CA LEU A 709 18.35 -7.92 -11.71
C LEU A 709 18.01 -6.75 -10.76
N SER A 710 18.53 -6.75 -9.52
CA SER A 710 18.42 -5.60 -8.63
C SER A 710 19.36 -4.44 -9.00
N TYR A 711 20.33 -4.65 -9.90
CA TYR A 711 21.31 -3.64 -10.33
C TYR A 711 21.02 -3.04 -11.70
N VAL A 712 20.12 -3.64 -12.50
CA VAL A 712 19.77 -3.16 -13.86
C VAL A 712 18.67 -2.09 -13.88
N TYR A 713 18.35 -1.51 -12.73
CA TYR A 713 17.34 -0.47 -12.59
C TYR A 713 17.88 0.89 -13.06
N GLN A 714 17.55 1.27 -14.31
CA GLN A 714 18.15 2.39 -15.03
C GLN A 714 17.84 3.76 -14.42
N ARG A 715 16.87 3.89 -13.51
CA ARG A 715 16.44 5.18 -12.93
C ARG A 715 17.29 5.67 -11.76
N SER A 716 18.17 4.84 -11.20
CA SER A 716 18.92 5.17 -9.99
C SER A 716 20.30 4.51 -9.97
N THR A 717 21.21 5.07 -9.18
CA THR A 717 22.56 4.54 -8.97
C THR A 717 22.69 3.67 -7.71
N THR A 718 21.61 2.94 -7.40
CA THR A 718 21.53 2.08 -6.22
C THR A 718 20.83 0.78 -6.57
N ALA A 719 21.29 -0.32 -5.98
CA ALA A 719 20.58 -1.58 -6.04
C ALA A 719 19.20 -1.41 -5.40
N ILE A 720 18.18 -1.97 -6.03
CA ILE A 720 16.80 -1.91 -5.56
C ILE A 720 16.43 -3.16 -4.75
N SER A 721 15.42 -3.03 -3.89
CA SER A 721 15.05 -4.07 -2.92
C SER A 721 14.38 -5.30 -3.54
N ILE A 722 13.92 -5.19 -4.77
CA ILE A 722 13.23 -6.22 -5.54
C ILE A 722 13.78 -6.17 -6.97
N VAL A 723 13.51 -7.17 -7.80
CA VAL A 723 14.06 -7.18 -9.17
C VAL A 723 13.52 -6.02 -10.02
N ALA A 724 14.32 -5.53 -10.97
CA ALA A 724 13.94 -4.43 -11.85
C ALA A 724 12.62 -4.63 -12.62
N PRO A 725 12.32 -5.82 -13.21
CA PRO A 725 11.04 -6.06 -13.89
C PRO A 725 9.81 -5.71 -13.05
N ILE A 726 9.76 -6.17 -11.78
CA ILE A 726 8.65 -5.87 -10.86
C ILE A 726 8.59 -4.37 -10.56
N SER A 727 9.75 -3.75 -10.27
CA SER A 727 9.78 -2.32 -9.98
C SER A 727 9.27 -1.49 -11.16
N TYR A 728 9.57 -1.90 -12.39
CA TYR A 728 9.04 -1.28 -13.59
C TYR A 728 7.53 -1.51 -13.77
N ALA A 729 7.02 -2.71 -13.47
CA ALA A 729 5.59 -3.00 -13.52
C ALA A 729 4.81 -2.09 -12.57
N HIS A 730 5.31 -1.94 -11.33
CA HIS A 730 4.73 -1.01 -10.36
C HIS A 730 4.70 0.44 -10.84
N LEU A 731 5.79 0.90 -11.47
CA LEU A 731 5.88 2.25 -12.03
C LEU A 731 4.91 2.46 -13.20
N ALA A 732 4.80 1.47 -14.08
CA ALA A 732 3.87 1.52 -15.21
C ALA A 732 2.41 1.55 -14.73
N ALA A 733 2.04 0.66 -13.81
CA ALA A 733 0.69 0.63 -13.22
C ALA A 733 0.37 1.95 -12.50
N SER A 734 1.29 2.45 -11.66
CA SER A 734 1.11 3.71 -10.93
C SER A 734 0.97 4.92 -11.86
N GLN A 735 1.72 4.95 -12.97
CA GLN A 735 1.62 6.04 -13.94
C GLN A 735 0.29 5.99 -14.71
N MET A 736 -0.12 4.82 -15.20
CA MET A 736 -1.40 4.66 -15.90
C MET A 736 -2.60 4.93 -14.98
N GLN A 737 -2.48 4.69 -13.67
CA GLN A 737 -3.52 5.06 -12.70
C GLN A 737 -3.80 6.57 -12.67
N GLN A 738 -2.82 7.41 -13.00
CA GLN A 738 -3.02 8.86 -13.06
C GLN A 738 -3.86 9.27 -14.28
N PHE A 739 -3.97 8.42 -15.31
CA PHE A 739 -4.78 8.73 -16.50
C PHE A 739 -6.27 8.61 -16.18
N LEU A 740 -6.64 7.67 -15.29
CA LEU A 740 -8.02 7.46 -14.86
C LEU A 740 -8.50 8.60 -13.94
N LYS A 741 -7.67 9.02 -12.97
CA LYS A 741 -8.02 10.16 -12.10
C LYS A 741 -8.33 11.43 -12.88
N ALA A 742 -7.56 11.69 -13.94
CA ALA A 742 -7.78 12.82 -14.83
C ALA A 742 -9.10 12.73 -15.63
N ALA A 743 -9.62 11.53 -15.86
CA ALA A 743 -10.88 11.33 -16.58
C ALA A 743 -12.09 11.52 -15.65
N ASP A 744 -12.01 11.04 -14.40
CA ASP A 744 -13.08 11.17 -13.41
C ASP A 744 -13.33 12.64 -13.03
N ASP A 745 -12.27 13.44 -12.84
CA ASP A 745 -12.39 14.88 -12.51
C ASP A 745 -13.12 15.68 -13.61
N ASN A 746 -13.11 15.22 -14.87
CA ASN A 746 -13.87 15.84 -15.96
C ASN A 746 -15.36 15.45 -15.94
N SER A 747 -15.72 14.29 -15.37
CA SER A 747 -17.12 13.83 -15.28
C SER A 747 -17.91 14.47 -14.14
N ASP A 748 -17.23 14.90 -13.07
CA ASP A 748 -17.85 15.64 -11.95
C ASP A 748 -18.23 17.08 -12.33
N ALA A 749 -17.66 17.63 -13.41
CA ALA A 749 -18.07 18.95 -13.94
C ALA A 749 -19.38 18.90 -14.75
N SER A 750 -19.84 17.71 -15.14
CA SER A 750 -21.04 17.51 -15.98
C SER A 750 -22.24 16.89 -15.26
N SER A 751 -22.15 16.57 -13.96
CA SER A 751 -23.24 15.93 -13.21
C SER A 751 -23.84 16.84 -12.13
N SER A 752 -24.22 18.06 -12.51
CA SER A 752 -25.24 18.82 -11.78
C SER A 752 -26.63 18.50 -12.35
N HIS A 753 -27.47 17.90 -11.51
CA HIS A 753 -28.92 17.65 -11.65
C HIS A 753 -29.36 16.29 -12.26
N SER A 754 -29.74 15.35 -11.39
CA SER A 754 -31.16 15.01 -11.21
C SER A 754 -31.38 14.01 -10.05
N GLY A 755 -32.29 14.39 -9.14
CA GLY A 755 -33.33 13.53 -8.56
C GLY A 755 -32.95 12.35 -7.67
N GLY A 756 -33.30 12.46 -6.38
CA GLY A 756 -33.32 11.32 -5.46
C GLY A 756 -34.32 10.22 -5.85
N GLY A 757 -33.95 8.98 -5.54
CA GLY A 757 -34.81 7.81 -5.65
C GLY A 757 -34.17 6.62 -4.95
N SER A 758 -34.78 6.19 -3.85
CA SER A 758 -34.45 4.94 -3.17
C SER A 758 -34.91 3.74 -4.02
N GLY A 759 -34.07 2.72 -4.18
CA GLY A 759 -34.53 1.34 -4.37
C GLY A 759 -33.92 0.53 -5.52
N VAL A 760 -33.51 -0.69 -5.14
CA VAL A 760 -33.35 -1.92 -5.93
C VAL A 760 -32.02 -2.12 -6.67
N SER A 761 -31.23 -3.01 -6.06
CA SER A 761 -30.12 -3.76 -6.63
C SER A 761 -30.51 -4.48 -7.92
N SER A 762 -29.95 -4.03 -9.06
CA SER A 762 -29.73 -4.86 -10.23
C SER A 762 -28.26 -5.30 -10.27
N ALA A 763 -28.05 -6.61 -10.39
CA ALA A 763 -26.74 -7.24 -10.50
C ALA A 763 -26.17 -7.08 -11.92
N GLY A 764 -25.82 -5.84 -12.30
CA GLY A 764 -25.01 -5.56 -13.47
C GLY A 764 -23.60 -5.17 -13.03
N SER A 765 -22.57 -5.85 -13.54
CA SER A 765 -21.19 -5.42 -13.34
C SER A 765 -21.02 -4.02 -13.92
N VAL A 766 -20.64 -3.04 -13.08
CA VAL A 766 -20.26 -1.70 -13.56
C VAL A 766 -19.13 -1.89 -14.58
N PRO A 767 -19.26 -1.36 -15.82
CA PRO A 767 -18.25 -1.55 -16.85
C PRO A 767 -16.92 -0.96 -16.39
N VAL A 768 -15.87 -1.79 -16.40
CA VAL A 768 -14.51 -1.37 -16.02
C VAL A 768 -14.00 -0.44 -17.13
N PRO A 769 -13.62 0.82 -16.83
CA PRO A 769 -13.17 1.75 -17.84
C PRO A 769 -11.87 1.25 -18.47
N GLU A 770 -11.80 1.25 -19.81
CA GLU A 770 -10.58 0.88 -20.52
C GLU A 770 -9.53 1.99 -20.45
N LEU A 771 -8.26 1.59 -20.33
CA LEU A 771 -7.15 2.55 -20.34
C LEU A 771 -6.90 3.08 -21.77
N PRO A 772 -6.55 4.37 -21.91
CA PRO A 772 -6.06 4.89 -23.18
C PRO A 772 -4.85 4.11 -23.67
N LYS A 773 -4.88 3.70 -24.96
CA LYS A 773 -3.73 3.03 -25.58
C LYS A 773 -2.59 4.02 -25.76
N LEU A 774 -1.38 3.61 -25.40
CA LEU A 774 -0.18 4.39 -25.67
C LEU A 774 0.05 4.48 -27.18
N HIS A 775 0.54 5.64 -27.62
CA HIS A 775 0.91 5.85 -29.02
C HIS A 775 2.04 4.91 -29.45
N SER A 776 2.06 4.48 -30.71
CA SER A 776 3.04 3.54 -31.26
C SER A 776 4.48 3.91 -30.91
N ASP A 777 4.81 5.20 -31.05
CA ASP A 777 6.16 5.75 -30.92
C ASP A 777 6.72 5.72 -29.50
N VAL A 778 5.85 5.62 -28.48
CA VAL A 778 6.26 5.52 -27.07
C VAL A 778 5.90 4.18 -26.43
N SER A 779 5.02 3.40 -27.06
CA SER A 779 4.52 2.12 -26.54
C SER A 779 5.63 1.09 -26.29
N SER A 780 6.74 1.19 -27.02
CA SER A 780 7.90 0.33 -26.89
C SER A 780 9.00 0.94 -25.99
N SER A 781 8.90 2.23 -25.65
CA SER A 781 9.87 2.95 -24.80
C SER A 781 9.70 2.64 -23.31
N MET A 782 10.72 2.96 -22.51
CA MET A 782 10.63 2.94 -21.04
C MET A 782 9.91 4.20 -20.51
N PHE A 783 8.72 4.51 -21.03
CA PHE A 783 7.95 5.73 -20.72
C PHE A 783 7.66 5.92 -19.22
N PHE A 784 7.64 4.82 -18.47
CA PHE A 784 7.44 4.73 -17.03
C PHE A 784 8.69 5.09 -16.22
N CYS A 785 9.82 5.43 -16.84
CA CYS A 785 11.06 5.80 -16.15
C CYS A 785 11.08 7.18 -15.47
#